data_AF-A0A949S2M5-F1
#
_entry.id   AF-A0A949S2M5-F1
#
_cell.length_a   1.000
_cell.length_b   1.000
_cell.length_c   1.000
_cell.angle_alpha   90.00
_cell.angle_beta   90.00
_cell.angle_gamma   90.00
#
_symmetry.space_group_name_H-M   'P 1'
#
loop_
_entity.id
_entity.type
_entity.pdbx_description
1 polymer ?
#
loop_
_entity_poly.entity_id
_entity_poly.type
_entity_poly.pdbx_seq_one_letter_code
_entity_poly.pdbx_strand_id
1 'polypeptide(L)'
;MACWTTARFLGVLHRNGLIHGDVSPWNLIVSGNDLVLTDFDFVGKTGEPITGPGTTLYSSPSYLEKRPASPSDDIYALAASFFHVVFDKEPFLHSGIQAKERGLNWEGLDRQEYPILSEFMDKATHPEPTQRFGSVTEALTALKQGLTDLGKPVEEDIKPPAHSITTPAEKIQTELREERVEWLLSLLQSYPGSRWGNRETRGLDTDFAEQTYVPTNLEETLLEDIQKRRVRLVILCGNAGDGKTALLQHLWAQLGLGRQSSSNRILEGQLDDGLVVRMNLDGSAAWHERSADELLDEIFAPFLAGPPDADIVHLLAINDGRLLEWIEGAEERQGDKIPLIDELCDLLEKETSGRESYIRFISLNQRSLVGGVTPEMNQIDTVFLERLLDHLFGGEAACDIWKPCQSCSAKDRCKVYRAMRIFGPDGVPDVAESTNRKQSRQRLYEALQAVHLRGETHITVRELRAALVYILFGVHYCEDYHNGSDIPATDYWDRAFSPNSPNRQGEVLRELARFDPALEAHPQIDRYLLSVPSSDSPDSPPHYSQLPLKSARRCAYFEWTEDHIKQVAGTRYALGLARGQHLRQFRNLPLDSDDMGAKGRSNLCIQLCKGISRLEDLPPQALDRPDVVPLRITPRTPTETAFWVEKPLASFHLEADLPPSIKGVDRLHRQAFLVYTYRDGRKERLRLGAELFHLLLELSEGYQLGDVSTDDTFAHLSIFIQRLVREDEREMLAWNPIQDETIYRISSVVEEGSEGPEQKMVLSAINPGGDQ
;
A
#
# COMPACT_ATOMS: atom_id res chain seq x y z
N MET A 1 27.20 -4.73 4.58
CA MET A 1 26.08 -4.32 5.46
C MET A 1 25.57 -5.48 6.33
N ALA A 2 25.36 -6.69 5.79
CA ALA A 2 24.91 -7.89 6.54
C ALA A 2 25.79 -8.32 7.74
N CYS A 3 27.11 -8.12 7.67
CA CYS A 3 28.04 -8.37 8.79
C CYS A 3 27.74 -7.48 10.02
N TRP A 4 27.25 -6.26 9.82
CA TRP A 4 26.99 -5.29 10.89
C TRP A 4 25.76 -5.65 11.72
N THR A 5 24.69 -6.15 11.09
CA THR A 5 23.43 -6.47 11.76
C THR A 5 23.58 -7.73 12.63
N THR A 6 24.19 -8.78 12.09
CA THR A 6 24.43 -10.05 12.80
C THR A 6 25.40 -9.90 13.95
N ALA A 7 26.48 -9.16 13.74
CA ALA A 7 27.42 -8.81 14.81
C ALA A 7 26.70 -8.06 15.94
N ARG A 8 25.85 -7.07 15.65
CA ARG A 8 25.11 -6.32 16.69
C ARG A 8 24.19 -7.22 17.52
N PHE A 9 23.57 -8.23 16.92
CA PHE A 9 22.72 -9.20 17.61
C PHE A 9 23.53 -10.09 18.57
N LEU A 10 24.65 -10.67 18.12
CA LEU A 10 25.59 -11.38 19.01
C LEU A 10 26.07 -10.48 20.15
N GLY A 11 26.30 -9.19 19.87
CA GLY A 11 26.66 -8.21 20.89
C GLY A 11 25.59 -8.02 21.99
N VAL A 12 24.30 -8.21 21.67
CA VAL A 12 23.22 -8.23 22.68
C VAL A 12 23.30 -9.49 23.53
N LEU A 13 23.50 -10.65 22.91
CA LEU A 13 23.59 -11.94 23.61
C LEU A 13 24.79 -11.97 24.57
N HIS A 14 25.97 -11.55 24.09
CA HIS A 14 27.21 -11.53 24.86
C HIS A 14 27.15 -10.60 26.06
N ARG A 15 26.47 -9.45 25.95
CA ARG A 15 26.27 -8.52 27.09
C ARG A 15 25.44 -9.11 28.22
N ASN A 16 24.62 -10.11 27.92
CA ASN A 16 23.84 -10.85 28.92
C ASN A 16 24.59 -12.09 29.47
N GLY A 17 25.88 -12.24 29.14
CA GLY A 17 26.70 -13.37 29.58
C GLY A 17 26.38 -14.69 28.87
N LEU A 18 25.74 -14.62 27.70
CA LEU A 18 25.32 -15.77 26.90
C LEU A 18 26.11 -15.82 25.58
N ILE A 19 26.28 -17.01 25.03
CA ILE A 19 26.96 -17.30 23.76
C ILE A 19 26.00 -18.13 22.91
N HIS A 20 25.94 -17.88 21.60
CA HIS A 20 25.01 -18.54 20.69
C HIS A 20 25.35 -20.02 20.50
N GLY A 21 26.63 -20.32 20.29
CA GLY A 21 27.14 -21.69 20.29
C GLY A 21 26.96 -22.48 18.99
N ASP A 22 26.15 -21.99 18.05
CA ASP A 22 25.98 -22.59 16.70
C ASP A 22 25.76 -21.53 15.59
N VAL A 23 26.67 -20.57 15.48
CA VAL A 23 26.62 -19.59 14.36
C VAL A 23 27.08 -20.27 13.07
N SER A 24 26.18 -20.39 12.09
CA SER A 24 26.44 -20.97 10.77
C SER A 24 25.54 -20.32 9.71
N PRO A 25 25.83 -20.43 8.39
CA PRO A 25 24.97 -19.87 7.35
C PRO A 25 23.52 -20.37 7.39
N TRP A 26 23.28 -21.59 7.87
CA TRP A 26 21.94 -22.19 7.99
C TRP A 26 21.08 -21.52 9.06
N ASN A 27 21.74 -20.99 10.09
CA ASN A 27 21.11 -20.27 11.20
C ASN A 27 21.04 -18.76 10.93
N LEU A 28 21.32 -18.32 9.70
CA LEU A 28 21.22 -16.93 9.26
C LEU A 28 20.12 -16.80 8.21
N ILE A 29 18.92 -16.41 8.65
CA ILE A 29 17.77 -16.24 7.76
C ILE A 29 17.77 -14.82 7.16
N VAL A 30 17.60 -14.76 5.85
CA VAL A 30 17.41 -13.49 5.13
C VAL A 30 15.93 -13.11 5.21
N SER A 31 15.62 -12.02 5.90
CA SER A 31 14.29 -11.42 5.92
C SER A 31 14.36 -10.05 5.26
N GLY A 32 14.03 -9.99 3.96
CA GLY A 32 14.25 -8.79 3.17
C GLY A 32 15.73 -8.48 3.00
N ASN A 33 16.20 -7.34 3.54
CA ASN A 33 17.61 -6.92 3.52
C ASN A 33 18.34 -7.21 4.85
N ASP A 34 17.63 -7.73 5.86
CA ASP A 34 18.18 -8.03 7.16
C ASP A 34 18.60 -9.49 7.26
N LEU A 35 19.72 -9.71 7.95
CA LEU A 35 20.19 -11.03 8.32
C LEU A 35 19.80 -11.29 9.78
N VAL A 36 18.94 -12.27 10.01
CA VAL A 36 18.43 -12.63 11.34
C VAL A 36 19.08 -13.94 11.78
N LEU A 37 19.72 -13.92 12.95
CA LEU A 37 20.26 -15.13 13.57
C LEU A 37 19.12 -15.91 14.23
N THR A 38 19.02 -17.19 13.92
CA THR A 38 17.99 -18.11 14.41
C THR A 38 18.62 -19.34 15.07
N ASP A 39 17.78 -20.18 15.69
CA ASP A 39 18.18 -21.42 16.36
C ASP A 39 19.08 -21.21 17.61
N PHE A 40 18.43 -21.09 18.76
CA PHE A 40 19.06 -20.80 20.06
C PHE A 40 19.25 -22.07 20.91
N ASP A 41 19.14 -23.26 20.32
CA ASP A 41 19.15 -24.53 21.06
C ASP A 41 20.51 -24.82 21.73
N PHE A 42 21.58 -24.18 21.25
CA PHE A 42 22.95 -24.32 21.77
C PHE A 42 23.43 -23.13 22.60
N VAL A 43 22.52 -22.23 22.99
CA VAL A 43 22.87 -21.07 23.81
C VAL A 43 23.44 -21.52 25.16
N GLY A 44 24.69 -21.13 25.42
CA GLY A 44 25.43 -21.45 26.64
C GLY A 44 25.82 -20.21 27.43
N LYS A 45 26.14 -20.39 28.71
CA LYS A 45 26.72 -19.31 29.53
C LYS A 45 28.20 -19.15 29.25
N THR A 46 28.67 -17.90 29.20
CA THR A 46 30.09 -17.59 29.12
C THR A 46 30.84 -18.20 30.31
N GLY A 47 31.96 -18.88 30.04
CA GLY A 47 32.76 -19.55 31.07
C GLY A 47 32.37 -21.01 31.36
N GLU A 48 31.29 -21.51 30.75
CA GLU A 48 30.91 -22.92 30.77
C GLU A 48 31.23 -23.57 29.41
N PRO A 49 31.61 -24.87 29.35
CA PRO A 49 31.81 -25.55 28.07
C PRO A 49 30.46 -25.75 27.36
N ILE A 50 30.38 -25.41 26.07
CA ILE A 50 29.17 -25.67 25.27
C ILE A 50 29.02 -27.17 25.05
N THR A 51 27.84 -27.71 25.38
CA THR A 51 27.53 -29.13 25.26
C THR A 51 26.45 -29.34 24.19
N GLY A 52 26.87 -29.66 22.97
CA GLY A 52 25.99 -29.95 21.83
C GLY A 52 26.76 -30.35 20.58
N PRO A 53 26.15 -31.06 19.60
CA PRO A 53 26.78 -31.48 18.35
C PRO A 53 26.78 -30.37 17.29
N GLY A 54 27.04 -29.12 17.67
CA GLY A 54 26.94 -27.95 16.79
C GLY A 54 27.74 -28.06 15.49
N THR A 55 27.55 -27.12 14.58
CA THR A 55 28.07 -27.22 13.21
C THR A 55 29.60 -27.13 13.18
N THR A 56 30.22 -28.31 13.17
CA THR A 56 31.68 -28.50 13.35
C THR A 56 32.50 -27.74 12.30
N LEU A 57 31.96 -27.52 11.10
CA LEU A 57 32.64 -26.77 10.03
C LEU A 57 32.99 -25.33 10.41
N TYR A 58 32.11 -24.61 11.14
CA TYR A 58 32.29 -23.19 11.46
C TYR A 58 32.81 -22.94 12.89
N SER A 59 32.67 -23.92 13.78
CA SER A 59 33.09 -23.80 15.19
C SER A 59 34.58 -23.48 15.38
N SER A 60 34.95 -22.84 16.49
CA SER A 60 36.36 -22.56 16.81
C SER A 60 37.11 -23.82 17.29
N PRO A 61 38.46 -23.85 17.25
CA PRO A 61 39.24 -24.94 17.86
C PRO A 61 38.97 -25.11 19.36
N SER A 62 38.75 -24.00 20.08
CA SER A 62 38.43 -24.03 21.51
C SER A 62 37.07 -24.66 21.81
N TYR A 63 36.09 -24.48 20.92
CA TYR A 63 34.80 -25.18 20.97
C TYR A 63 34.98 -26.69 20.80
N LEU A 64 35.77 -27.12 19.82
CA LEU A 64 36.03 -28.55 19.56
C LEU A 64 36.78 -29.24 20.71
N GLU A 65 37.68 -28.51 21.37
CA GLU A 65 38.40 -28.96 22.56
C GLU A 65 37.58 -28.88 23.85
N LYS A 66 36.32 -28.43 23.78
CA LYS A 66 35.41 -28.22 24.93
C LYS A 66 36.00 -27.32 26.01
N ARG A 67 36.76 -26.31 25.61
CA ARG A 67 37.22 -25.25 26.53
C ARG A 67 36.02 -24.39 26.98
N PRO A 68 36.12 -23.66 28.10
CA PRO A 68 35.10 -22.70 28.52
C PRO A 68 34.75 -21.74 27.39
N ALA A 69 33.45 -21.62 27.07
CA ALA A 69 33.00 -20.84 25.94
C ALA A 69 33.20 -19.34 26.19
N SER A 70 33.59 -18.64 25.12
CA SER A 70 33.80 -17.19 25.13
C SER A 70 33.05 -16.50 23.97
N PRO A 71 32.71 -15.21 24.09
CA PRO A 71 32.22 -14.39 22.98
C PRO A 71 33.06 -14.49 21.70
N SER A 72 34.36 -14.76 21.84
CA SER A 72 35.29 -14.91 20.71
C SER A 72 34.98 -16.15 19.84
N ASP A 73 34.27 -17.14 20.37
CA ASP A 73 33.91 -18.37 19.65
C ASP A 73 32.76 -18.14 18.67
N ASP A 74 31.76 -17.32 19.03
CA ASP A 74 30.72 -16.89 18.08
C ASP A 74 31.30 -15.96 16.99
N ILE A 75 32.27 -15.11 17.35
CA ILE A 75 32.93 -14.21 16.38
C ILE A 75 33.73 -15.01 15.35
N TYR A 76 34.43 -16.05 15.79
CA TYR A 76 35.12 -17.00 14.91
C TYR A 76 34.14 -17.65 13.92
N ALA A 77 33.04 -18.20 14.45
CA ALA A 77 32.05 -18.90 13.65
C ALA A 77 31.32 -17.98 12.67
N LEU A 78 31.05 -16.73 13.07
CA LEU A 78 30.50 -15.70 12.20
C LEU A 78 31.45 -15.35 11.05
N ALA A 79 32.75 -15.17 11.32
CA ALA A 79 33.74 -14.86 10.29
C ALA A 79 33.91 -16.01 9.29
N ALA A 80 33.93 -17.26 9.78
CA ALA A 80 33.96 -18.45 8.92
C ALA A 80 32.70 -18.58 8.06
N SER A 81 31.53 -18.26 8.61
CA SER A 81 30.26 -18.27 7.88
C SER A 81 30.22 -17.20 6.80
N PHE A 82 30.70 -15.99 7.09
CA PHE A 82 30.80 -14.93 6.08
C PHE A 82 31.80 -15.24 4.99
N PHE A 83 32.96 -15.81 5.33
CA PHE A 83 33.91 -16.25 4.31
C PHE A 83 33.26 -17.24 3.34
N HIS A 84 32.50 -18.20 3.88
CA HIS A 84 31.78 -19.18 3.06
C HIS A 84 30.77 -18.53 2.11
N VAL A 85 29.92 -17.64 2.62
CA VAL A 85 28.88 -17.01 1.81
C VAL A 85 29.44 -16.03 0.79
N VAL A 86 30.47 -15.25 1.15
CA VAL A 86 31.03 -14.20 0.29
C VAL A 86 31.82 -14.77 -0.88
N PHE A 87 32.58 -15.84 -0.64
CA PHE A 87 33.48 -16.42 -1.65
C PHE A 87 32.96 -17.75 -2.22
N ASP A 88 31.75 -18.18 -1.82
CA ASP A 88 31.14 -19.46 -2.17
C ASP A 88 32.12 -20.64 -1.96
N LYS A 89 32.81 -20.63 -0.81
CA LYS A 89 33.94 -21.54 -0.55
C LYS A 89 34.06 -21.96 0.91
N GLU A 90 34.23 -23.26 1.16
CA GLU A 90 34.38 -23.75 2.53
C GLU A 90 35.58 -23.13 3.27
N PRO A 91 35.39 -22.66 4.52
CA PRO A 91 36.36 -21.81 5.18
C PRO A 91 37.67 -22.52 5.55
N PHE A 92 37.69 -23.82 5.83
CA PHE A 92 38.88 -24.51 6.35
C PHE A 92 39.26 -25.78 5.59
N LEU A 93 38.69 -26.02 4.41
CA LEU A 93 38.97 -27.21 3.61
C LEU A 93 40.11 -26.93 2.63
N HIS A 94 41.32 -27.42 2.91
CA HIS A 94 42.51 -27.24 2.07
C HIS A 94 42.87 -28.56 1.39
N SER A 95 42.89 -28.59 0.05
CA SER A 95 43.18 -29.82 -0.72
C SER A 95 42.37 -31.06 -0.26
N GLY A 96 41.11 -30.86 0.13
CA GLY A 96 40.21 -31.92 0.60
C GLY A 96 40.39 -32.34 2.07
N ILE A 97 41.27 -31.68 2.82
CA ILE A 97 41.51 -31.95 4.25
C ILE A 97 41.09 -30.72 5.07
N GLN A 98 40.27 -30.93 6.10
CA GLN A 98 39.90 -29.86 7.02
C GLN A 98 41.09 -29.51 7.92
N ALA A 99 41.61 -28.29 7.79
CA ALA A 99 42.85 -27.84 8.44
C ALA A 99 42.67 -26.43 9.02
N LYS A 100 41.97 -26.32 10.16
CA LYS A 100 41.65 -25.02 10.81
C LYS A 100 42.88 -24.25 11.29
N GLU A 101 43.94 -24.97 11.62
CA GLU A 101 45.24 -24.41 12.01
C GLU A 101 45.94 -23.64 10.87
N ARG A 102 45.52 -23.85 9.62
CA ARG A 102 46.01 -23.11 8.45
C ARG A 102 45.24 -21.83 8.16
N GLY A 103 44.20 -21.53 8.95
CA GLY A 103 43.31 -20.40 8.72
C GLY A 103 42.40 -20.58 7.50
N LEU A 104 41.76 -19.49 7.08
CA LEU A 104 40.76 -19.52 6.02
C LEU A 104 41.34 -19.94 4.66
N ASN A 105 40.57 -20.67 3.84
CA ASN A 105 41.02 -21.15 2.54
C ASN A 105 40.95 -20.09 1.44
N TRP A 106 42.00 -19.27 1.37
CA TRP A 106 42.20 -18.27 0.32
C TRP A 106 42.82 -18.82 -1.00
N GLU A 107 42.98 -20.14 -1.18
CA GLU A 107 43.53 -20.70 -2.43
C GLU A 107 42.70 -20.28 -3.65
N GLY A 108 43.31 -19.65 -4.65
CA GLY A 108 42.60 -19.18 -5.85
C GLY A 108 41.80 -17.89 -5.66
N LEU A 109 41.90 -17.23 -4.50
CA LEU A 109 41.38 -15.88 -4.26
C LEU A 109 42.56 -14.90 -4.13
N ASP A 110 42.46 -13.74 -4.78
CA ASP A 110 43.47 -12.69 -4.61
C ASP A 110 43.22 -11.92 -3.30
N ARG A 111 44.02 -12.22 -2.27
CA ARG A 111 43.94 -11.54 -0.97
C ARG A 111 44.20 -10.03 -1.09
N GLN A 112 44.96 -9.58 -2.09
CA GLN A 112 45.30 -8.16 -2.24
C GLN A 112 44.11 -7.32 -2.72
N GLU A 113 43.07 -7.95 -3.28
CA GLU A 113 41.83 -7.28 -3.65
C GLU A 113 40.98 -6.92 -2.40
N TYR A 114 41.19 -7.61 -1.27
CA TYR A 114 40.42 -7.45 -0.04
C TYR A 114 41.30 -7.29 1.22
N PRO A 115 42.23 -6.32 1.28
CA PRO A 115 43.24 -6.26 2.34
C PRO A 115 42.63 -6.10 3.74
N ILE A 116 41.67 -5.20 3.92
CA ILE A 116 40.98 -5.00 5.20
C ILE A 116 40.20 -6.25 5.61
N LEU A 117 39.47 -6.84 4.67
CA LEU A 117 38.61 -7.98 4.96
C LEU A 117 39.45 -9.21 5.31
N SER A 118 40.57 -9.41 4.61
CA SER A 118 41.50 -10.51 4.88
C SER A 118 42.15 -10.37 6.26
N GLU A 119 42.65 -9.19 6.63
CA GLU A 119 43.24 -8.95 7.94
C GLU A 119 42.21 -9.10 9.07
N PHE A 120 41.00 -8.57 8.86
CA PHE A 120 39.90 -8.72 9.81
C PHE A 120 39.51 -10.18 10.01
N MET A 121 39.34 -10.94 8.92
CA MET A 121 38.96 -12.34 8.96
C MET A 121 40.06 -13.22 9.57
N ASP A 122 41.33 -12.94 9.29
CA ASP A 122 42.48 -13.67 9.86
C ASP A 122 42.56 -13.44 11.38
N LYS A 123 42.34 -12.20 11.87
CA LYS A 123 42.25 -11.93 13.31
C LYS A 123 41.01 -12.57 13.95
N ALA A 124 39.85 -12.51 13.31
CA ALA A 124 38.61 -13.10 13.84
C ALA A 124 38.67 -14.63 13.94
N THR A 125 39.37 -15.27 13.01
CA THR A 125 39.50 -16.74 12.92
C THR A 125 40.83 -17.29 13.42
N HIS A 126 41.57 -16.52 14.22
CA HIS A 126 42.84 -16.97 14.77
C HIS A 126 42.65 -18.21 15.69
N PRO A 127 43.49 -19.27 15.58
CA PRO A 127 43.32 -20.50 16.37
C PRO A 127 43.36 -20.28 17.89
N GLU A 128 44.23 -19.38 18.34
CA GLU A 128 44.37 -18.99 19.75
C GLU A 128 43.32 -17.93 20.15
N PRO A 129 42.43 -18.19 21.13
CA PRO A 129 41.40 -17.25 21.60
C PRO A 129 41.89 -15.85 21.97
N THR A 130 43.06 -15.77 22.60
CA THR A 130 43.61 -14.49 23.10
C THR A 130 44.05 -13.55 21.98
N GLN A 131 44.22 -14.07 20.76
CA GLN A 131 44.56 -13.30 19.56
C GLN A 131 43.32 -12.90 18.74
N ARG A 132 42.14 -13.43 19.10
CA ARG A 132 40.86 -13.07 18.48
C ARG A 132 40.31 -11.78 19.09
N PHE A 133 39.30 -11.21 18.45
CA PHE A 133 38.53 -10.12 19.05
C PHE A 133 37.84 -10.60 20.33
N GLY A 134 38.07 -9.90 21.44
CA GLY A 134 37.49 -10.24 22.74
C GLY A 134 36.01 -9.85 22.86
N SER A 135 35.52 -9.00 21.95
CA SER A 135 34.11 -8.63 21.88
C SER A 135 33.70 -8.23 20.46
N VAL A 136 32.39 -8.33 20.20
CA VAL A 136 31.78 -7.83 18.97
C VAL A 136 32.07 -6.33 18.76
N THR A 137 32.06 -5.54 19.83
CA THR A 137 32.34 -4.10 19.75
C THR A 137 33.77 -3.83 19.26
N GLU A 138 34.74 -4.61 19.72
CA GLU A 138 36.13 -4.54 19.25
C GLU A 138 36.21 -4.89 17.76
N ALA A 139 35.59 -6.00 17.35
CA ALA A 139 35.56 -6.45 15.96
C ALA A 139 34.94 -5.38 15.03
N LEU A 140 33.78 -4.83 15.41
CA LEU A 140 33.12 -3.78 14.64
C LEU A 140 33.95 -2.50 14.57
N THR A 141 34.69 -2.15 15.64
CA THR A 141 35.56 -0.96 15.65
C THR A 141 36.75 -1.12 14.72
N ALA A 142 37.43 -2.27 14.75
CA ALA A 142 38.54 -2.58 13.86
C ALA A 142 38.12 -2.53 12.38
N LEU A 143 36.94 -3.09 12.07
CA LEU A 143 36.41 -3.08 10.70
C LEU A 143 36.03 -1.65 10.22
N LYS A 144 35.54 -0.77 11.12
CA LYS A 144 35.29 0.64 10.78
C LYS A 144 36.60 1.40 10.53
N GLN A 145 37.61 1.19 11.36
CA GLN A 145 38.90 1.87 11.23
C GLN A 145 39.58 1.54 9.91
N GLY A 146 39.64 0.26 9.52
CA GLY A 146 40.20 -0.14 8.22
C GLY A 146 39.49 0.53 7.04
N LEU A 147 38.15 0.59 7.06
CA LEU A 147 37.36 1.26 6.01
C LEU A 147 37.60 2.79 5.98
N THR A 148 37.97 3.38 7.11
CA THR A 148 38.25 4.82 7.20
C THR A 148 39.66 5.15 6.69
N ASP A 149 40.62 4.25 6.89
CA ASP A 149 42.00 4.44 6.42
C ASP A 149 42.18 4.26 4.91
N LEU A 150 41.30 3.53 4.21
CA LEU A 150 41.20 3.54 2.74
C LEU A 150 40.71 4.87 2.15
N GLY A 151 40.11 5.74 2.97
CA GLY A 151 39.52 7.01 2.55
C GLY A 151 40.47 8.22 2.61
N LYS A 152 41.75 8.04 2.98
CA LYS A 152 42.74 9.13 2.99
C LYS A 152 43.49 9.16 1.65
N PRO A 153 43.51 10.29 0.91
CA PRO A 153 44.37 10.43 -0.25
C PRO A 153 45.84 10.51 0.20
N VAL A 154 46.72 9.75 -0.45
CA VAL A 154 48.17 9.94 -0.39
C VAL A 154 48.48 11.21 -1.18
N GLU A 155 49.06 12.22 -0.54
CA GLU A 155 49.58 13.41 -1.21
C GLU A 155 50.78 13.03 -2.09
N GLU A 156 50.61 13.08 -3.41
CA GLU A 156 51.72 13.13 -4.36
C GLU A 156 51.65 14.40 -5.22
N ASP A 157 52.76 15.13 -5.19
CA ASP A 157 53.06 16.36 -5.93
C ASP A 157 52.89 16.17 -7.44
N ILE A 158 51.85 16.79 -8.04
CA ILE A 158 51.84 17.08 -9.49
C ILE A 158 51.35 18.52 -9.72
N LYS A 159 52.27 19.39 -10.13
CA LYS A 159 51.99 20.75 -10.63
C LYS A 159 51.18 20.70 -11.94
N PRO A 160 50.15 21.53 -12.13
CA PRO A 160 49.44 21.64 -13.40
C PRO A 160 50.09 22.69 -14.34
N PRO A 161 50.05 22.52 -15.67
CA PRO A 161 50.28 23.61 -16.59
C PRO A 161 49.00 24.42 -16.79
N ALA A 162 49.15 25.74 -16.80
CA ALA A 162 48.09 26.69 -17.06
C ALA A 162 47.74 26.75 -18.55
N HIS A 163 46.46 26.63 -18.88
CA HIS A 163 45.89 27.29 -20.05
C HIS A 163 44.49 27.83 -19.74
N SER A 164 44.44 29.15 -19.71
CA SER A 164 43.28 30.03 -19.65
C SER A 164 42.64 30.18 -21.03
N ILE A 165 41.33 29.98 -21.16
CA ILE A 165 40.49 30.63 -22.18
C ILE A 165 39.11 30.97 -21.58
N THR A 166 39.00 32.25 -21.18
CA THR A 166 37.87 33.20 -21.28
C THR A 166 36.42 32.73 -21.28
N THR A 167 35.69 33.19 -20.26
CA THR A 167 34.28 33.64 -20.27
C THR A 167 34.09 34.83 -21.23
N PRO A 168 32.87 35.09 -21.76
CA PRO A 168 31.93 35.92 -20.99
C PRO A 168 30.44 35.62 -21.22
N ALA A 169 29.68 35.52 -20.14
CA ALA A 169 28.29 35.98 -20.08
C ALA A 169 27.91 36.25 -18.63
N GLU A 170 27.76 37.53 -18.30
CA GLU A 170 27.23 38.03 -17.04
C GLU A 170 25.82 37.46 -16.80
N LYS A 171 25.71 36.55 -15.84
CA LYS A 171 24.49 36.42 -15.03
C LYS A 171 24.88 36.86 -13.63
N ILE A 172 24.09 37.78 -13.08
CA ILE A 172 24.15 38.19 -11.68
C ILE A 172 24.18 36.90 -10.85
N GLN A 173 25.35 36.52 -10.33
CA GLN A 173 25.47 35.39 -9.42
C GLN A 173 24.88 35.87 -8.09
N THR A 174 23.61 35.54 -7.86
CA THR A 174 23.09 35.48 -6.49
C THR A 174 24.02 34.58 -5.69
N GLU A 175 24.71 35.14 -4.69
CA GLU A 175 25.49 34.37 -3.73
C GLU A 175 24.58 33.30 -3.13
N LEU A 176 24.89 32.03 -3.37
CA LEU A 176 24.16 30.91 -2.77
C LEU A 176 24.51 30.83 -1.28
N ARG A 177 23.50 30.61 -0.43
CA ARG A 177 23.66 30.56 1.04
C ARG A 177 22.96 29.34 1.63
N GLU A 178 23.33 28.96 2.84
CA GLU A 178 22.61 27.92 3.57
C GLU A 178 21.28 28.47 4.10
N GLU A 179 20.18 27.93 3.59
CA GLU A 179 18.83 28.44 3.84
C GLU A 179 17.96 27.38 4.54
N ARG A 180 17.09 27.80 5.45
CA ARG A 180 16.26 26.89 6.26
C ARG A 180 14.78 27.19 6.09
N VAL A 181 13.97 26.13 6.13
CA VAL A 181 12.51 26.22 6.00
C VAL A 181 11.87 25.49 7.18
N GLU A 182 11.44 26.24 8.20
CA GLU A 182 10.84 25.65 9.42
C GLU A 182 9.55 24.86 9.15
N TRP A 183 8.81 25.23 8.09
CA TRP A 183 7.66 24.47 7.63
C TRP A 183 8.00 23.01 7.31
N LEU A 184 9.19 22.76 6.75
CA LEU A 184 9.66 21.41 6.45
C LEU A 184 9.80 20.57 7.73
N LEU A 185 10.25 21.16 8.84
CA LEU A 185 10.37 20.42 10.10
C LEU A 185 8.99 19.93 10.59
N SER A 186 7.97 20.79 10.49
CA SER A 186 6.59 20.42 10.87
C SER A 186 6.01 19.33 9.96
N LEU A 187 6.29 19.41 8.65
CA LEU A 187 5.96 18.32 7.71
C LEU A 187 6.60 17.01 8.16
N LEU A 188 7.91 17.01 8.41
CA LEU A 188 8.63 15.82 8.86
C LEU A 188 8.10 15.27 10.19
N GLN A 189 7.57 16.11 11.08
CA GLN A 189 6.95 15.71 12.35
C GLN A 189 5.54 15.09 12.20
N SER A 190 4.95 15.14 11.01
CA SER A 190 3.68 14.48 10.71
C SER A 190 3.85 13.06 10.14
N TYR A 191 5.09 12.67 9.80
CA TYR A 191 5.41 11.34 9.29
C TYR A 191 5.94 10.42 10.42
N PRO A 192 5.29 9.27 10.71
CA PRO A 192 5.69 8.39 11.81
C PRO A 192 7.12 7.83 11.70
N GLY A 193 7.61 7.59 10.48
CA GLY A 193 8.97 7.08 10.24
C GLY A 193 10.06 8.15 10.30
N SER A 194 9.71 9.36 10.72
CA SER A 194 10.62 10.49 10.86
C SER A 194 11.32 10.47 12.22
N ARG A 195 12.61 10.85 12.23
CA ARG A 195 13.38 11.03 13.48
C ARG A 195 13.01 12.29 14.26
N TRP A 196 12.19 13.17 13.68
CA TRP A 196 11.90 14.50 14.23
C TRP A 196 10.71 14.54 15.21
N GLY A 197 10.05 13.39 15.44
CA GLY A 197 8.91 13.24 16.36
C GLY A 197 7.57 13.08 15.64
N ASN A 198 6.48 12.97 16.41
CA ASN A 198 5.12 12.71 15.92
C ASN A 198 4.08 13.73 16.43
N ARG A 199 4.53 14.96 16.74
CA ARG A 199 3.72 16.02 17.36
C ARG A 199 2.45 16.32 16.55
N GLU A 200 2.55 16.30 15.24
CA GLU A 200 1.51 16.72 14.28
C GLU A 200 0.46 15.62 13.99
N THR A 201 0.34 14.61 14.86
CA THR A 201 -0.55 13.44 14.64
C THR A 201 -1.85 13.48 15.48
N ARG A 202 -2.05 14.54 16.28
CA ARG A 202 -3.16 14.67 17.24
C ARG A 202 -4.04 15.90 16.97
N GLY A 203 -5.24 15.66 16.45
CA GLY A 203 -6.25 16.71 16.28
C GLY A 203 -5.74 17.95 15.54
N LEU A 204 -6.31 19.11 15.89
CA LEU A 204 -5.89 20.45 15.44
C LEU A 204 -5.14 21.21 16.53
N ASP A 205 -4.30 20.51 17.29
CA ASP A 205 -3.64 21.04 18.49
C ASP A 205 -2.45 21.97 18.19
N THR A 206 -2.01 22.07 16.94
CA THR A 206 -0.89 22.91 16.49
C THR A 206 -1.33 23.81 15.33
N ASP A 207 -0.65 24.95 15.17
CA ASP A 207 -0.94 25.88 14.06
C ASP A 207 -0.71 25.21 12.71
N PHE A 208 0.32 24.35 12.61
CA PHE A 208 0.57 23.56 11.42
C PHE A 208 -0.59 22.61 11.11
N ALA A 209 -1.11 21.87 12.09
CA ALA A 209 -2.26 20.97 11.89
C ALA A 209 -3.50 21.73 11.42
N GLU A 210 -3.77 22.91 11.98
CA GLU A 210 -4.87 23.80 11.58
C GLU A 210 -4.69 24.33 10.15
N GLN A 211 -3.50 24.85 9.82
CA GLN A 211 -3.17 25.38 8.49
C GLN A 211 -3.10 24.30 7.39
N THR A 212 -3.06 23.03 7.78
CA THR A 212 -3.03 21.89 6.84
C THR A 212 -4.31 21.07 6.85
N TYR A 213 -5.32 21.51 7.61
CA TYR A 213 -6.64 20.92 7.59
C TYR A 213 -7.34 21.26 6.27
N VAL A 214 -7.89 20.24 5.60
CA VAL A 214 -8.66 20.42 4.36
C VAL A 214 -10.12 20.11 4.65
N PRO A 215 -11.01 21.13 4.68
CA PRO A 215 -12.42 20.90 4.88
C PRO A 215 -13.03 20.15 3.69
N THR A 216 -14.02 19.32 3.96
CA THR A 216 -14.84 18.66 2.94
C THR A 216 -16.27 19.21 2.95
N ASN A 217 -17.06 18.80 1.96
CA ASN A 217 -18.49 19.17 1.87
C ASN A 217 -19.31 18.64 3.07
N LEU A 218 -18.76 17.68 3.83
CA LEU A 218 -19.36 17.13 5.03
C LEU A 218 -19.48 18.19 6.14
N GLU A 219 -18.41 18.93 6.39
CA GLU A 219 -18.35 19.95 7.43
C GLU A 219 -19.32 21.09 7.15
N GLU A 220 -19.37 21.57 5.90
CA GLU A 220 -20.31 22.61 5.46
C GLU A 220 -21.76 22.14 5.64
N THR A 221 -22.06 20.91 5.22
CA THR A 221 -23.41 20.33 5.36
C THR A 221 -23.81 20.18 6.83
N LEU A 222 -22.90 19.68 7.68
CA LEU A 222 -23.14 19.53 9.11
C LEU A 222 -23.35 20.87 9.80
N LEU A 223 -22.52 21.86 9.50
CA LEU A 223 -22.64 23.21 10.06
C LEU A 223 -24.01 23.81 9.74
N GLU A 224 -24.44 23.72 8.49
CA GLU A 224 -25.77 24.18 8.08
C GLU A 224 -26.90 23.44 8.80
N ASP A 225 -26.81 22.11 8.90
CA ASP A 225 -27.86 21.30 9.51
C ASP A 225 -27.97 21.53 11.02
N ILE A 226 -26.83 21.78 11.69
CA ILE A 226 -26.77 22.14 13.12
C ILE A 226 -27.41 23.53 13.33
N GLN A 227 -27.00 24.54 12.57
CA GLN A 227 -27.53 25.90 12.69
C GLN A 227 -29.04 25.96 12.42
N LYS A 228 -29.51 25.18 11.43
CA LYS A 228 -30.94 25.06 11.08
C LYS A 228 -31.72 24.10 11.99
N ARG A 229 -31.10 23.52 13.01
CA ARG A 229 -31.68 22.55 13.97
C ARG A 229 -32.33 21.33 13.29
N ARG A 230 -31.84 20.97 12.11
CA ARG A 230 -32.26 19.75 11.38
C ARG A 230 -31.73 18.49 12.02
N VAL A 231 -30.56 18.60 12.66
CA VAL A 231 -29.90 17.52 13.39
C VAL A 231 -29.69 17.95 14.83
N ARG A 232 -29.95 17.04 15.77
CA ARG A 232 -29.82 17.25 17.22
C ARG A 232 -28.79 16.31 17.85
N LEU A 233 -28.48 15.21 17.18
CA LEU A 233 -27.41 14.28 17.56
C LEU A 233 -26.56 13.95 16.33
N VAL A 234 -25.25 14.16 16.38
CA VAL A 234 -24.31 13.79 15.31
C VAL A 234 -23.35 12.75 15.85
N ILE A 235 -23.25 11.61 15.17
CA ILE A 235 -22.33 10.52 15.54
C ILE A 235 -21.38 10.30 14.38
N LEU A 236 -20.08 10.50 14.64
CA LEU A 236 -18.99 10.24 13.73
C LEU A 236 -18.34 8.92 14.13
N CYS A 237 -18.51 7.90 13.31
CA CYS A 237 -17.84 6.60 13.42
C CYS A 237 -16.70 6.47 12.41
N GLY A 238 -15.75 5.60 12.68
CA GLY A 238 -14.57 5.41 11.84
C GLY A 238 -13.40 4.79 12.60
N ASN A 239 -12.32 4.51 11.88
CA ASN A 239 -11.08 4.03 12.43
C ASN A 239 -10.26 5.15 13.09
N ALA A 240 -9.21 4.76 13.82
CA ALA A 240 -8.24 5.71 14.35
C ALA A 240 -7.46 6.35 13.18
N GLY A 241 -7.45 7.68 13.12
CA GLY A 241 -6.76 8.43 12.06
C GLY A 241 -7.66 9.00 10.96
N ASP A 242 -8.96 8.69 10.96
CA ASP A 242 -9.94 9.25 9.99
C ASP A 242 -10.24 10.73 10.17
N GLY A 243 -9.72 11.35 11.23
CA GLY A 243 -9.88 12.78 11.46
C GLY A 243 -11.16 13.16 12.23
N LYS A 244 -11.87 12.21 12.85
CA LYS A 244 -13.07 12.47 13.68
C LYS A 244 -12.88 13.64 14.67
N THR A 245 -11.84 13.57 15.49
CA THR A 245 -11.47 14.59 16.48
C THR A 245 -11.18 15.94 15.81
N ALA A 246 -10.43 15.94 14.70
CA ALA A 246 -10.07 17.17 13.98
C ALA A 246 -11.31 17.83 13.34
N LEU A 247 -12.23 17.03 12.81
CA LEU A 247 -13.50 17.49 12.27
C LEU A 247 -14.34 18.18 13.35
N LEU A 248 -14.48 17.57 14.54
CA LEU A 248 -15.20 18.19 15.65
C LEU A 248 -14.53 19.47 16.15
N GLN A 249 -13.18 19.50 16.26
CA GLN A 249 -12.45 20.73 16.60
C GLN A 249 -12.68 21.83 15.54
N HIS A 250 -12.71 21.47 14.26
CA HIS A 250 -12.99 22.41 13.18
C HIS A 250 -14.42 22.96 13.25
N LEU A 251 -15.43 22.08 13.41
CA LEU A 251 -16.83 22.50 13.58
C LEU A 251 -17.01 23.40 14.80
N TRP A 252 -16.35 23.07 15.91
CA TRP A 252 -16.38 23.88 17.12
C TRP A 252 -15.88 25.32 16.87
N ALA A 253 -14.77 25.46 16.14
CA ALA A 253 -14.24 26.76 15.75
C ALA A 253 -15.18 27.50 14.79
N GLN A 254 -15.75 26.82 13.79
CA GLN A 254 -16.70 27.39 12.82
C GLN A 254 -18.03 27.85 13.46
N LEU A 255 -18.41 27.23 14.58
CA LEU A 255 -19.55 27.66 15.40
C LEU A 255 -19.24 28.90 16.25
N GLY A 256 -18.02 29.46 16.18
CA GLY A 256 -17.63 30.66 16.92
C GLY A 256 -17.23 30.40 18.38
N LEU A 257 -17.05 29.14 18.79
CA LEU A 257 -16.76 28.74 20.17
C LEU A 257 -15.25 28.72 20.50
N GLY A 258 -14.42 29.29 19.64
CA GLY A 258 -12.96 29.42 19.82
C GLY A 258 -12.18 28.14 19.54
N ARG A 259 -10.88 28.13 19.86
CA ARG A 259 -9.99 26.97 19.65
C ARG A 259 -9.90 26.11 20.91
N GLN A 260 -9.95 24.79 20.74
CA GLN A 260 -9.93 23.82 21.84
C GLN A 260 -8.87 22.73 21.59
N SER A 261 -8.21 22.29 22.66
CA SER A 261 -7.28 21.16 22.60
C SER A 261 -8.03 19.83 22.62
N SER A 262 -7.53 18.86 21.86
CA SER A 262 -8.04 17.48 21.87
C SER A 262 -7.97 16.81 23.25
N SER A 263 -7.09 17.30 24.13
CA SER A 263 -6.95 16.83 25.52
C SER A 263 -8.15 17.15 26.42
N ASN A 264 -8.94 18.18 26.09
CA ASN A 264 -10.14 18.54 26.85
C ASN A 264 -11.25 17.49 26.72
N ARG A 265 -11.23 16.67 25.64
CA ARG A 265 -12.14 15.56 25.27
C ARG A 265 -13.64 15.89 25.23
N ILE A 266 -14.19 16.50 26.27
CA ILE A 266 -15.56 16.99 26.35
C ILE A 266 -15.54 18.52 26.20
N LEU A 267 -16.31 19.04 25.25
CA LEU A 267 -16.47 20.47 25.01
C LEU A 267 -17.93 20.85 25.22
N GLU A 268 -18.19 21.95 25.93
CA GLU A 268 -19.52 22.49 26.20
C GLU A 268 -19.54 24.00 26.01
N GLY A 269 -20.52 24.49 25.26
CA GLY A 269 -20.61 25.88 24.84
C GLY A 269 -22.02 26.24 24.39
N GLN A 270 -22.29 27.53 24.27
CA GLN A 270 -23.59 28.03 23.84
C GLN A 270 -23.39 29.06 22.74
N LEU A 271 -24.18 28.96 21.67
CA LEU A 271 -24.18 29.92 20.58
C LEU A 271 -24.98 31.17 20.94
N ASP A 272 -24.74 32.27 20.22
CA ASP A 272 -25.45 33.55 20.41
C ASP A 272 -26.98 33.43 20.24
N ASP A 273 -27.44 32.43 19.47
CA ASP A 273 -28.85 32.16 19.23
C ASP A 273 -29.51 31.27 20.31
N GLY A 274 -28.75 30.86 21.33
CA GLY A 274 -29.20 30.06 22.47
C GLY A 274 -28.93 28.57 22.38
N LEU A 275 -28.52 28.03 21.22
CA LEU A 275 -28.24 26.59 21.03
C LEU A 275 -27.09 26.14 21.94
N VAL A 276 -27.33 25.12 22.76
CA VAL A 276 -26.29 24.51 23.60
C VAL A 276 -25.60 23.39 22.82
N VAL A 277 -24.29 23.47 22.67
CA VAL A 277 -23.46 22.51 21.92
C VAL A 277 -22.61 21.72 22.90
N ARG A 278 -22.73 20.39 22.84
CA ARG A 278 -21.87 19.46 23.57
C ARG A 278 -21.15 18.54 22.60
N MET A 279 -19.83 18.43 22.71
CA MET A 279 -19.02 17.54 21.88
C MET A 279 -18.19 16.58 22.72
N ASN A 280 -18.13 15.31 22.33
CA ASN A 280 -17.15 14.35 22.81
C ASN A 280 -16.22 13.94 21.68
N LEU A 281 -14.96 14.35 21.82
CA LEU A 281 -13.91 14.18 20.83
C LEU A 281 -13.32 12.76 20.77
N ASP A 282 -13.58 11.94 21.80
CA ASP A 282 -13.18 10.54 21.88
C ASP A 282 -14.08 9.73 22.84
N GLY A 283 -15.19 9.23 22.30
CA GLY A 283 -16.17 8.40 22.99
C GLY A 283 -15.67 7.01 23.40
N SER A 284 -14.43 6.65 23.05
CA SER A 284 -13.86 5.34 23.42
C SER A 284 -12.97 5.37 24.65
N ALA A 285 -12.70 6.55 25.21
CA ALA A 285 -11.68 6.72 26.25
C ALA A 285 -12.26 7.29 27.56
N ALA A 286 -11.90 6.66 28.69
CA ALA A 286 -12.20 7.14 30.03
C ALA A 286 -11.51 8.47 30.33
N TRP A 287 -12.17 9.39 31.04
CA TRP A 287 -11.67 10.76 31.29
C TRP A 287 -12.08 11.27 32.68
N HIS A 288 -11.15 11.92 33.40
CA HIS A 288 -11.35 12.43 34.78
C HIS A 288 -12.04 11.44 35.73
N GLU A 289 -11.47 10.23 35.87
CA GLU A 289 -12.00 9.15 36.73
C GLU A 289 -13.37 8.58 36.31
N ARG A 290 -13.94 9.09 35.22
CA ARG A 290 -15.19 8.60 34.65
C ARG A 290 -14.93 7.57 33.57
N SER A 291 -15.75 6.54 33.56
CA SER A 291 -15.68 5.51 32.51
C SER A 291 -16.16 6.06 31.16
N ALA A 292 -15.76 5.41 30.06
CA ALA A 292 -16.27 5.76 28.74
C ALA A 292 -17.81 5.58 28.68
N ASP A 293 -18.36 4.56 29.33
CA ASP A 293 -19.81 4.32 29.37
C ASP A 293 -20.56 5.41 30.13
N GLU A 294 -20.03 5.89 31.26
CA GLU A 294 -20.62 7.04 31.98
C GLU A 294 -20.64 8.32 31.13
N LEU A 295 -19.63 8.53 30.28
CA LEU A 295 -19.57 9.66 29.37
C LEU A 295 -20.57 9.51 28.21
N LEU A 296 -20.75 8.30 27.70
CA LEU A 296 -21.74 7.99 26.67
C LEU A 296 -23.17 8.10 27.21
N ASP A 297 -23.44 7.55 28.39
CA ASP A 297 -24.73 7.62 29.08
C ASP A 297 -25.16 9.10 29.26
N GLU A 298 -24.25 10.00 29.63
CA GLU A 298 -24.55 11.44 29.73
C GLU A 298 -24.82 12.12 28.39
N ILE A 299 -24.11 11.71 27.33
CA ILE A 299 -24.29 12.29 25.99
C ILE A 299 -25.63 11.85 25.39
N PHE A 300 -26.02 10.60 25.60
CA PHE A 300 -27.23 10.03 25.04
C PHE A 300 -28.47 10.27 25.91
N ALA A 301 -28.33 10.60 27.20
CA ALA A 301 -29.43 10.81 28.12
C ALA A 301 -30.57 11.70 27.57
N PRO A 302 -30.31 12.84 26.89
CA PRO A 302 -31.39 13.68 26.35
C PRO A 302 -32.18 13.06 25.20
N PHE A 303 -31.66 12.00 24.56
CA PHE A 303 -32.18 11.42 23.32
C PHE A 303 -32.82 10.04 23.51
N LEU A 304 -32.73 9.45 24.71
CA LEU A 304 -33.21 8.08 25.00
C LEU A 304 -34.69 7.87 24.62
N ALA A 305 -35.53 8.90 24.81
CA ALA A 305 -36.96 8.85 24.53
C ALA A 305 -37.35 9.38 23.12
N GLY A 306 -36.37 9.79 22.30
CA GLY A 306 -36.60 10.44 21.00
C GLY A 306 -35.94 11.83 20.89
N PRO A 307 -36.42 12.71 19.99
CA PRO A 307 -35.84 14.03 19.81
C PRO A 307 -36.00 14.89 21.08
N PRO A 308 -34.97 15.68 21.47
CA PRO A 308 -35.00 16.44 22.71
C PRO A 308 -35.86 17.71 22.59
N ASP A 309 -36.60 18.05 23.66
CA ASP A 309 -37.37 19.29 23.75
C ASP A 309 -36.48 20.53 23.94
N ALA A 310 -35.36 20.38 24.67
CA ALA A 310 -34.41 21.46 24.94
C ALA A 310 -33.64 21.84 23.66
N ASP A 311 -33.25 23.10 23.46
CA ASP A 311 -32.47 23.55 22.28
C ASP A 311 -30.97 23.20 22.42
N ILE A 312 -30.67 21.91 22.24
CA ILE A 312 -29.36 21.29 22.38
C ILE A 312 -28.92 20.54 21.11
N VAL A 313 -27.61 20.45 20.89
CA VAL A 313 -27.00 19.54 19.92
C VAL A 313 -25.82 18.81 20.54
N HIS A 314 -25.78 17.49 20.38
CA HIS A 314 -24.68 16.65 20.86
C HIS A 314 -23.91 16.08 19.67
N LEU A 315 -22.59 16.13 19.72
CA LEU A 315 -21.70 15.55 18.70
C LEU A 315 -20.75 14.55 19.35
N LEU A 316 -20.61 13.37 18.76
CA LEU A 316 -19.83 12.28 19.30
C LEU A 316 -18.88 11.71 18.25
N ALA A 317 -17.58 11.68 18.54
CA ALA A 317 -16.60 10.91 17.79
C ALA A 317 -16.34 9.58 18.51
N ILE A 318 -16.62 8.44 17.88
CA ILE A 318 -16.50 7.11 18.49
C ILE A 318 -16.03 6.08 17.45
N ASN A 319 -15.51 4.94 17.89
CA ASN A 319 -15.24 3.81 16.99
C ASN A 319 -16.48 2.91 16.88
N ASP A 320 -16.72 2.32 15.72
CA ASP A 320 -17.93 1.53 15.42
C ASP A 320 -18.13 0.40 16.45
N GLY A 321 -17.08 -0.36 16.77
CA GLY A 321 -17.15 -1.45 17.75
C GLY A 321 -17.50 -0.98 19.17
N ARG A 322 -16.99 0.20 19.58
CA ARG A 322 -17.28 0.73 20.92
C ARG A 322 -18.72 1.21 21.05
N LEU A 323 -19.30 1.74 19.97
CA LEU A 323 -20.70 2.11 19.95
C LEU A 323 -21.60 0.87 20.06
N LEU A 324 -21.27 -0.20 19.35
CA LEU A 324 -21.97 -1.49 19.44
C LEU A 324 -21.91 -2.08 20.86
N GLU A 325 -20.72 -2.10 21.48
CA GLU A 325 -20.55 -2.54 22.88
C GLU A 325 -21.46 -1.75 23.85
N TRP A 326 -21.56 -0.43 23.66
CA TRP A 326 -22.44 0.39 24.50
C TRP A 326 -23.92 0.08 24.27
N ILE A 327 -24.32 -0.15 23.01
CA ILE A 327 -25.70 -0.54 22.65
C ILE A 327 -26.07 -1.86 23.32
N GLU A 328 -25.26 -2.90 23.14
CA GLU A 328 -25.48 -4.23 23.75
C GLU A 328 -25.60 -4.12 25.28
N GLY A 329 -24.68 -3.38 25.92
CA GLY A 329 -24.71 -3.15 27.36
C GLY A 329 -25.88 -2.28 27.84
N ALA A 330 -26.44 -1.42 27.00
CA ALA A 330 -27.62 -0.61 27.34
C ALA A 330 -28.90 -1.45 27.27
N GLU A 331 -29.03 -2.33 26.27
CA GLU A 331 -30.14 -3.30 26.17
C GLU A 331 -30.19 -4.23 27.38
N GLU A 332 -29.05 -4.75 27.82
CA GLU A 332 -28.93 -5.60 29.01
C GLU A 332 -29.29 -4.86 30.32
N ARG A 333 -28.92 -3.58 30.44
CA ARG A 333 -29.14 -2.79 31.68
C ARG A 333 -30.58 -2.32 31.86
N GLN A 334 -31.29 -2.01 30.77
CA GLN A 334 -32.57 -1.29 30.86
C GLN A 334 -33.81 -2.11 30.49
N GLY A 335 -33.69 -3.20 29.71
CA GLY A 335 -34.83 -4.03 29.27
C GLY A 335 -35.80 -3.31 28.29
N ASP A 336 -36.42 -4.08 27.38
CA ASP A 336 -37.31 -3.71 26.26
C ASP A 336 -37.23 -2.28 25.65
N LYS A 337 -36.81 -2.23 24.37
CA LYS A 337 -36.94 -1.17 23.34
C LYS A 337 -36.77 0.29 23.80
N ILE A 338 -35.52 0.74 23.84
CA ILE A 338 -35.17 2.16 23.88
C ILE A 338 -35.25 2.71 22.45
N PRO A 339 -36.11 3.71 22.15
CA PRO A 339 -36.27 4.25 20.79
C PRO A 339 -34.96 4.69 20.12
N LEU A 340 -34.05 5.29 20.90
CA LEU A 340 -32.73 5.66 20.40
C LEU A 340 -31.91 4.45 19.95
N ILE A 341 -31.95 3.34 20.68
CA ILE A 341 -31.19 2.13 20.35
C ILE A 341 -31.74 1.50 19.07
N ASP A 342 -33.07 1.33 18.98
CA ASP A 342 -33.73 0.82 17.77
C ASP A 342 -33.29 1.67 16.55
N GLU A 343 -33.32 3.00 16.66
CA GLU A 343 -32.92 3.90 15.56
C GLU A 343 -31.41 3.84 15.25
N LEU A 344 -30.54 3.70 16.26
CA LEU A 344 -29.10 3.53 16.05
C LEU A 344 -28.77 2.18 15.40
N CYS A 345 -29.46 1.10 15.77
CA CYS A 345 -29.35 -0.21 15.15
C CYS A 345 -29.78 -0.15 13.67
N ASP A 346 -30.94 0.45 13.37
CA ASP A 346 -31.41 0.65 11.98
C ASP A 346 -30.37 1.42 11.13
N LEU A 347 -29.76 2.47 11.72
CA LEU A 347 -28.73 3.28 11.06
C LEU A 347 -27.41 2.51 10.85
N LEU A 348 -27.03 1.64 11.79
CA LEU A 348 -25.83 0.80 11.70
C LEU A 348 -26.01 -0.33 10.67
N GLU A 349 -27.20 -0.93 10.60
CA GLU A 349 -27.56 -1.97 9.64
C GLU A 349 -27.82 -1.42 8.22
N LYS A 350 -27.77 -0.09 8.05
CA LYS A 350 -28.00 0.63 6.79
C LYS A 350 -29.42 0.44 6.23
N GLU A 351 -30.37 0.04 7.06
CA GLU A 351 -31.78 0.08 6.72
C GLU A 351 -32.26 1.54 6.85
N THR A 352 -31.98 2.34 5.83
CA THR A 352 -32.53 3.71 5.75
C THR A 352 -34.00 3.63 5.42
N SER A 353 -34.83 3.41 6.44
CA SER A 353 -36.24 3.75 6.38
C SER A 353 -36.30 5.26 6.13
N GLY A 354 -36.87 5.71 4.99
CA GLY A 354 -36.79 7.08 4.46
C GLY A 354 -37.43 8.20 5.29
N ARG A 355 -37.33 8.15 6.62
CA ARG A 355 -37.66 9.21 7.57
C ARG A 355 -36.48 10.17 7.73
N GLU A 356 -36.79 11.46 7.80
CA GLU A 356 -35.84 12.46 8.27
C GLU A 356 -35.59 12.24 9.77
N SER A 357 -34.41 11.76 10.11
CA SER A 357 -33.99 11.55 11.51
C SER A 357 -33.37 12.83 12.09
N TYR A 358 -33.58 13.05 13.39
CA TYR A 358 -32.85 14.07 14.16
C TYR A 358 -31.40 13.64 14.46
N ILE A 359 -31.06 12.38 14.16
CA ILE A 359 -29.74 11.77 14.31
C ILE A 359 -29.04 11.78 12.95
N ARG A 360 -27.81 12.29 12.92
CA ARG A 360 -26.91 12.20 11.78
C ARG A 360 -25.79 11.23 12.11
N PHE A 361 -25.93 9.99 11.64
CA PHE A 361 -24.89 8.97 11.74
C PHE A 361 -23.98 8.99 10.50
N ILE A 362 -22.67 9.14 10.69
CA ILE A 362 -21.67 9.21 9.62
C ILE A 362 -20.56 8.22 9.89
N SER A 363 -20.42 7.21 9.03
CA SER A 363 -19.28 6.30 9.04
C SER A 363 -18.19 6.80 8.08
N LEU A 364 -17.10 7.33 8.63
CA LEU A 364 -15.95 7.80 7.84
C LEU A 364 -15.20 6.64 7.15
N ASN A 365 -15.39 5.40 7.62
CA ASN A 365 -14.83 4.19 6.98
C ASN A 365 -15.27 4.02 5.51
N GLN A 366 -16.41 4.61 5.13
CA GLN A 366 -16.99 4.53 3.79
C GLN A 366 -16.61 5.70 2.89
N ARG A 367 -15.95 6.72 3.44
CA ARG A 367 -15.47 7.88 2.70
C ARG A 367 -14.23 7.50 1.90
N SER A 368 -14.15 8.00 0.67
CA SER A 368 -12.91 8.01 -0.10
C SER A 368 -12.18 9.33 0.10
N LEU A 369 -10.88 9.27 0.39
CA LEU A 369 -9.98 10.44 0.43
C LEU A 369 -9.19 10.64 -0.85
N VAL A 370 -9.26 9.69 -1.78
CA VAL A 370 -8.45 9.67 -2.99
C VAL A 370 -9.27 9.98 -4.25
N GLY A 371 -10.52 10.40 -4.05
CA GLY A 371 -11.40 10.90 -5.07
C GLY A 371 -12.83 10.41 -4.90
N GLY A 372 -13.77 11.09 -5.56
CA GLY A 372 -15.20 10.80 -5.49
C GLY A 372 -15.85 10.84 -6.87
N VAL A 373 -16.75 9.91 -7.14
CA VAL A 373 -17.59 9.97 -8.35
C VAL A 373 -18.53 11.18 -8.22
N THR A 374 -18.53 12.05 -9.22
CA THR A 374 -19.41 13.23 -9.24
C THR A 374 -20.89 12.83 -9.23
N PRO A 375 -21.81 13.70 -8.77
CA PRO A 375 -23.25 13.43 -8.82
C PRO A 375 -23.75 13.12 -10.24
N GLU A 376 -23.15 13.74 -11.26
CA GLU A 376 -23.44 13.51 -12.68
C GLU A 376 -22.81 12.23 -13.22
N MET A 377 -22.00 11.53 -12.42
CA MET A 377 -21.28 10.30 -12.76
C MET A 377 -20.40 10.42 -14.02
N ASN A 378 -19.91 11.61 -14.37
CA ASN A 378 -19.11 11.81 -15.59
C ASN A 378 -17.59 11.74 -15.35
N GLN A 379 -17.14 11.97 -14.11
CA GLN A 379 -15.73 11.96 -13.76
C GLN A 379 -15.51 11.57 -12.29
N ILE A 380 -14.25 11.31 -11.94
CA ILE A 380 -13.80 11.14 -10.56
C ILE A 380 -13.07 12.43 -10.18
N ASP A 381 -13.63 13.14 -9.21
CA ASP A 381 -13.04 14.36 -8.69
C ASP A 381 -11.86 14.04 -7.75
N THR A 382 -10.82 14.86 -7.80
CA THR A 382 -9.60 14.79 -6.97
C THR A 382 -9.35 16.10 -6.20
N VAL A 383 -10.31 17.02 -6.14
CA VAL A 383 -10.20 18.33 -5.47
C VAL A 383 -9.66 18.23 -4.04
N PHE A 384 -10.07 17.23 -3.26
CA PHE A 384 -9.54 17.03 -1.90
C PHE A 384 -8.02 16.77 -1.91
N LEU A 385 -7.53 15.91 -2.80
CA LEU A 385 -6.09 15.62 -2.93
C LEU A 385 -5.32 16.84 -3.41
N GLU A 386 -5.89 17.61 -4.35
CA GLU A 386 -5.29 18.85 -4.84
C GLU A 386 -5.12 19.86 -3.70
N ARG A 387 -6.19 20.11 -2.94
CA ARG A 387 -6.15 21.00 -1.77
C ARG A 387 -5.17 20.50 -0.73
N LEU A 388 -5.17 19.20 -0.42
CA LEU A 388 -4.26 18.61 0.56
C LEU A 388 -2.79 18.81 0.17
N LEU A 389 -2.44 18.58 -1.09
CA LEU A 389 -1.08 18.84 -1.56
C LEU A 389 -0.71 20.31 -1.43
N ASP A 390 -1.58 21.21 -1.88
CA ASP A 390 -1.32 22.65 -1.79
C ASP A 390 -1.11 23.07 -0.33
N HIS A 391 -1.96 22.60 0.59
CA HIS A 391 -1.83 22.87 2.03
C HIS A 391 -0.54 22.27 2.62
N LEU A 392 -0.12 21.07 2.21
CA LEU A 392 1.17 20.50 2.64
C LEU A 392 2.36 21.37 2.19
N PHE A 393 2.25 22.04 1.03
CA PHE A 393 3.24 23.02 0.59
C PHE A 393 3.01 24.43 1.18
N GLY A 394 2.04 24.63 2.08
CA GLY A 394 1.81 25.91 2.76
C GLY A 394 0.69 26.77 2.16
N GLY A 395 -0.09 26.23 1.23
CA GLY A 395 -1.27 26.89 0.65
C GLY A 395 -0.93 28.25 0.04
N GLU A 396 -1.68 29.29 0.44
CA GLU A 396 -1.45 30.67 -0.02
C GLU A 396 -0.09 31.23 0.41
N ALA A 397 0.48 30.73 1.52
CA ALA A 397 1.78 31.15 2.04
C ALA A 397 2.96 30.40 1.40
N ALA A 398 2.72 29.49 0.45
CA ALA A 398 3.76 28.66 -0.16
C ALA A 398 4.90 29.49 -0.77
N CYS A 399 4.58 30.61 -1.43
CA CYS A 399 5.60 31.50 -2.01
C CYS A 399 6.59 31.97 -0.94
N ASP A 400 6.10 32.47 0.20
CA ASP A 400 6.95 32.99 1.27
C ASP A 400 7.68 31.88 2.03
N ILE A 401 7.00 30.75 2.29
CA ILE A 401 7.58 29.58 2.98
C ILE A 401 8.78 29.04 2.22
N TRP A 402 8.66 28.91 0.90
CA TRP A 402 9.69 28.26 0.07
C TRP A 402 10.66 29.23 -0.60
N LYS A 403 10.42 30.54 -0.52
CA LYS A 403 11.31 31.60 -1.04
C LYS A 403 12.80 31.39 -0.72
N PRO A 404 13.20 30.98 0.49
CA PRO A 404 14.62 30.75 0.81
C PRO A 404 15.28 29.70 -0.10
N CYS A 405 14.52 28.74 -0.64
CA CYS A 405 15.07 27.72 -1.53
C CYS A 405 15.62 28.27 -2.85
N GLN A 406 15.22 29.48 -3.28
CA GLN A 406 15.68 30.08 -4.52
C GLN A 406 17.19 30.41 -4.50
N SER A 407 17.70 30.88 -3.35
CA SER A 407 19.10 31.23 -3.08
C SER A 407 19.87 30.15 -2.32
N CYS A 408 19.29 28.96 -2.13
CA CYS A 408 19.88 27.90 -1.33
C CYS A 408 21.09 27.22 -2.01
N SER A 409 22.17 27.00 -1.26
CA SER A 409 23.38 26.31 -1.72
C SER A 409 23.19 24.81 -2.02
N ALA A 410 22.19 24.16 -1.42
CA ALA A 410 21.91 22.73 -1.65
C ALA A 410 20.87 22.45 -2.75
N LYS A 411 20.44 23.48 -3.48
CA LYS A 411 19.33 23.43 -4.45
C LYS A 411 19.42 22.28 -5.47
N ASP A 412 20.60 22.02 -6.03
CA ASP A 412 20.79 21.01 -7.08
C ASP A 412 20.70 19.56 -6.57
N ARG A 413 20.93 19.33 -5.27
CA ARG A 413 20.85 18.01 -4.63
C ARG A 413 19.63 17.83 -3.72
N CYS A 414 18.92 18.91 -3.40
CA CYS A 414 17.78 18.90 -2.51
C CYS A 414 16.57 18.21 -3.15
N LYS A 415 16.23 17.02 -2.64
CA LYS A 415 15.11 16.21 -3.16
C LYS A 415 13.74 16.83 -2.85
N VAL A 416 13.65 17.60 -1.75
CA VAL A 416 12.45 18.37 -1.41
C VAL A 416 12.23 19.47 -2.44
N TYR A 417 13.30 20.21 -2.80
CA TYR A 417 13.23 21.27 -3.80
C TYR A 417 12.82 20.72 -5.17
N ARG A 418 13.38 19.57 -5.58
CA ARG A 418 12.97 18.89 -6.81
C ARG A 418 11.49 18.52 -6.81
N ALA A 419 10.98 17.94 -5.73
CA ALA A 419 9.56 17.60 -5.61
C ALA A 419 8.68 18.86 -5.61
N MET A 420 9.07 19.91 -4.90
CA MET A 420 8.34 21.18 -4.83
C MET A 420 8.13 21.82 -6.20
N ARG A 421 9.12 21.81 -7.08
CA ARG A 421 9.00 22.36 -8.45
C ARG A 421 7.95 21.63 -9.31
N ILE A 422 7.67 20.36 -9.01
CA ILE A 422 6.74 19.51 -9.75
C ILE A 422 5.35 19.48 -9.09
N PHE A 423 5.30 19.26 -7.77
CA PHE A 423 4.06 19.02 -7.04
C PHE A 423 3.54 20.25 -6.27
N GLY A 424 4.38 21.26 -6.06
CA GLY A 424 4.00 22.48 -5.35
C GLY A 424 2.92 23.29 -6.08
N PRO A 425 2.17 24.14 -5.35
CA PRO A 425 1.20 25.06 -5.93
C PRO A 425 1.86 26.12 -6.79
N ASP A 426 1.06 26.90 -7.52
CA ASP A 426 1.57 28.06 -8.24
C ASP A 426 2.19 29.08 -7.28
N GLY A 427 3.31 29.70 -7.68
CA GLY A 427 4.02 30.70 -6.86
C GLY A 427 5.22 30.18 -6.07
N VAL A 428 5.46 28.86 -6.02
CA VAL A 428 6.73 28.34 -5.47
C VAL A 428 7.94 28.69 -6.38
N PRO A 429 9.18 28.74 -5.87
CA PRO A 429 10.34 29.05 -6.72
C PRO A 429 10.60 28.03 -7.84
N ASP A 430 11.05 28.52 -9.00
CA ASP A 430 11.45 27.75 -10.19
C ASP A 430 10.47 26.64 -10.63
N VAL A 431 9.17 26.94 -10.59
CA VAL A 431 8.09 26.04 -11.01
C VAL A 431 8.39 25.39 -12.36
N ALA A 432 8.19 24.06 -12.46
CA ALA A 432 8.32 23.34 -13.73
C ALA A 432 7.16 23.65 -14.69
N GLU A 433 7.25 23.15 -15.93
CA GLU A 433 6.20 23.34 -16.93
C GLU A 433 4.83 22.81 -16.46
N SER A 434 3.78 23.58 -16.75
CA SER A 434 2.42 23.34 -16.21
C SER A 434 1.84 21.98 -16.62
N THR A 435 2.10 21.52 -17.84
CA THR A 435 1.62 20.22 -18.34
C THR A 435 2.23 19.07 -17.55
N ASN A 436 3.54 19.09 -17.29
CA ASN A 436 4.24 18.07 -16.52
C ASN A 436 3.74 18.03 -15.07
N ARG A 437 3.52 19.20 -14.45
CA ARG A 437 3.01 19.31 -13.07
C ARG A 437 1.64 18.65 -12.91
N LYS A 438 0.69 19.00 -13.79
CA LYS A 438 -0.67 18.42 -13.78
C LYS A 438 -0.62 16.90 -13.92
N GLN A 439 0.18 16.41 -14.86
CA GLN A 439 0.30 14.98 -15.11
C GLN A 439 0.97 14.23 -13.96
N SER A 440 2.04 14.78 -13.38
CA SER A 440 2.72 14.21 -12.21
C SER A 440 1.79 14.10 -11.00
N ARG A 441 1.02 15.18 -10.70
CA ARG A 441 0.00 15.16 -9.64
C ARG A 441 -1.08 14.12 -9.93
N GLN A 442 -1.61 14.11 -11.16
CA GLN A 442 -2.62 13.13 -11.55
C GLN A 442 -2.12 11.71 -11.35
N ARG A 443 -0.91 11.36 -11.80
CA ARG A 443 -0.34 10.03 -11.65
C ARG A 443 -0.08 9.63 -10.19
N LEU A 444 0.30 10.57 -9.34
CA LEU A 444 0.34 10.32 -7.88
C LEU A 444 -1.06 9.97 -7.35
N TYR A 445 -2.10 10.66 -7.80
CA TYR A 445 -3.49 10.36 -7.42
C TYR A 445 -3.96 9.03 -7.96
N GLU A 446 -3.61 8.67 -9.20
CA GLU A 446 -3.94 7.35 -9.76
C GLU A 446 -3.32 6.22 -8.93
N ALA A 447 -2.08 6.41 -8.46
CA ALA A 447 -1.42 5.45 -7.58
C ALA A 447 -2.12 5.33 -6.21
N LEU A 448 -2.57 6.43 -5.62
CA LEU A 448 -3.33 6.42 -4.36
C LEU A 448 -4.75 5.82 -4.54
N GLN A 449 -5.38 6.09 -5.68
CA GLN A 449 -6.64 5.46 -6.08
C GLN A 449 -6.47 3.95 -6.26
N ALA A 450 -5.36 3.48 -6.82
CA ALA A 450 -5.05 2.07 -6.96
C ALA A 450 -5.04 1.35 -5.60
N VAL A 451 -4.40 1.96 -4.59
CA VAL A 451 -4.39 1.43 -3.22
C VAL A 451 -5.80 1.35 -2.66
N HIS A 452 -6.62 2.40 -2.81
CA HIS A 452 -8.01 2.39 -2.34
C HIS A 452 -8.86 1.33 -3.04
N LEU A 453 -8.74 1.22 -4.37
CA LEU A 453 -9.51 0.30 -5.21
C LEU A 453 -9.17 -1.17 -4.94
N ARG A 454 -7.94 -1.47 -4.52
CA ARG A 454 -7.55 -2.82 -4.10
C ARG A 454 -8.33 -3.27 -2.86
N GLY A 455 -8.64 -2.33 -1.97
CA GLY A 455 -9.50 -2.56 -0.81
C GLY A 455 -8.87 -3.27 0.39
N GLU A 456 -7.59 -3.66 0.30
CA GLU A 456 -6.83 -4.30 1.39
C GLU A 456 -6.42 -3.34 2.51
N THR A 457 -6.41 -2.03 2.24
CA THR A 457 -6.07 -1.00 3.22
C THR A 457 -7.11 0.11 3.17
N HIS A 458 -7.69 0.44 4.33
CA HIS A 458 -8.51 1.64 4.46
C HIS A 458 -7.61 2.85 4.64
N ILE A 459 -7.59 3.75 3.66
CA ILE A 459 -6.74 4.96 3.69
C ILE A 459 -7.36 6.00 4.63
N THR A 460 -6.79 6.12 5.83
CA THR A 460 -7.16 7.19 6.77
C THR A 460 -6.50 8.53 6.39
N VAL A 461 -7.00 9.66 6.92
CA VAL A 461 -6.39 11.00 6.69
C VAL A 461 -4.93 11.02 7.18
N ARG A 462 -4.67 10.41 8.33
CA ARG A 462 -3.32 10.30 8.90
C ARG A 462 -2.37 9.53 7.98
N GLU A 463 -2.79 8.39 7.46
CA GLU A 463 -1.95 7.57 6.57
C GLU A 463 -1.72 8.22 5.22
N LEU A 464 -2.75 8.83 4.64
CA LEU A 464 -2.65 9.58 3.39
C LEU A 464 -1.63 10.72 3.53
N ARG A 465 -1.76 11.51 4.60
CA ARG A 465 -0.83 12.60 4.91
C ARG A 465 0.60 12.08 5.10
N ALA A 466 0.78 11.04 5.91
CA ALA A 466 2.08 10.43 6.15
C ALA A 466 2.74 9.94 4.86
N ALA A 467 1.97 9.28 3.98
CA ALA A 467 2.45 8.80 2.68
C ALA A 467 2.88 9.96 1.77
N LEU A 468 2.05 10.99 1.60
CA LEU A 468 2.37 12.17 0.80
C LEU A 468 3.61 12.89 1.33
N VAL A 469 3.71 13.05 2.65
CA VAL A 469 4.85 13.70 3.30
C VAL A 469 6.14 12.94 3.01
N TYR A 470 6.13 11.62 3.20
CA TYR A 470 7.29 10.79 2.91
C TYR A 470 7.67 10.83 1.42
N ILE A 471 6.69 10.68 0.52
CA ILE A 471 6.93 10.66 -0.93
C ILE A 471 7.56 11.98 -1.39
N LEU A 472 7.05 13.12 -0.95
CA LEU A 472 7.44 14.42 -1.49
C LEU A 472 8.58 15.08 -0.71
N PHE A 473 8.60 14.95 0.61
CA PHE A 473 9.56 15.65 1.47
C PHE A 473 10.63 14.71 2.07
N GLY A 474 10.37 13.39 2.10
CA GLY A 474 11.32 12.41 2.63
C GLY A 474 11.46 12.51 4.16
N VAL A 475 12.69 12.35 4.65
CA VAL A 475 13.00 12.36 6.10
C VAL A 475 14.16 13.32 6.46
N HIS A 476 14.71 14.00 5.47
CA HIS A 476 15.88 14.87 5.61
C HIS A 476 15.44 16.33 5.78
N TYR A 477 16.04 17.01 6.74
CA TYR A 477 15.85 18.44 6.95
C TYR A 477 16.87 19.25 6.13
N CYS A 478 16.68 20.58 6.05
CA CYS A 478 17.58 21.48 5.30
C CYS A 478 19.06 21.30 5.68
N GLU A 479 19.36 21.12 6.97
CA GLU A 479 20.73 20.92 7.47
C GLU A 479 21.38 19.65 6.89
N ASP A 480 20.61 18.57 6.71
CA ASP A 480 21.13 17.34 6.11
C ASP A 480 21.65 17.64 4.69
N TYR A 481 20.87 18.37 3.90
CA TYR A 481 21.24 18.73 2.54
C TYR A 481 22.42 19.71 2.46
N HIS A 482 22.73 20.48 3.50
CA HIS A 482 23.94 21.33 3.53
C HIS A 482 25.18 20.57 3.99
N ASN A 483 25.03 19.72 5.02
CA ASN A 483 26.13 19.07 5.73
C ASN A 483 26.86 17.96 4.95
N GLY A 484 26.34 17.49 3.81
CA GLY A 484 26.99 16.41 3.06
C GLY A 484 26.74 16.42 1.56
N SER A 485 27.78 16.11 0.77
CA SER A 485 27.67 15.69 -0.64
C SER A 485 27.17 14.26 -0.80
N ASP A 486 27.27 13.44 0.26
CA ASP A 486 27.16 11.98 0.17
C ASP A 486 25.87 11.43 0.78
N ILE A 487 24.86 12.26 1.05
CA ILE A 487 23.57 11.73 1.50
C ILE A 487 22.92 11.02 0.32
N PRO A 488 22.68 9.69 0.39
CA PRO A 488 21.91 8.98 -0.63
C PRO A 488 20.43 9.32 -0.45
N ALA A 489 20.07 10.58 -0.71
CA ALA A 489 18.71 11.04 -0.63
C ALA A 489 17.93 10.42 -1.79
N THR A 490 16.93 9.61 -1.47
CA THR A 490 16.10 8.95 -2.47
C THR A 490 15.14 9.95 -3.11
N ASP A 491 14.97 9.91 -4.42
CA ASP A 491 14.02 10.78 -5.14
C ASP A 491 12.55 10.38 -4.89
N TYR A 492 11.61 11.28 -5.16
CA TYR A 492 10.19 11.09 -4.86
C TYR A 492 9.57 9.89 -5.58
N TRP A 493 10.02 9.57 -6.80
CA TRP A 493 9.49 8.42 -7.55
C TRP A 493 9.93 7.08 -6.95
N ASP A 494 11.15 7.01 -6.42
CA ASP A 494 11.63 5.83 -5.71
C ASP A 494 11.02 5.74 -4.31
N ARG A 495 10.77 6.87 -3.62
CA ARG A 495 10.00 6.89 -2.38
C ARG A 495 8.54 6.51 -2.59
N ALA A 496 7.95 6.78 -3.75
CA ALA A 496 6.59 6.34 -4.07
C ALA A 496 6.51 4.81 -4.17
N PHE A 497 7.42 4.18 -4.91
CA PHE A 497 7.24 2.79 -5.35
C PHE A 497 8.26 1.77 -4.82
N SER A 498 9.49 2.18 -4.49
CA SER A 498 10.52 1.24 -4.06
C SER A 498 10.22 0.69 -2.66
N PRO A 499 10.05 -0.64 -2.49
CA PRO A 499 9.80 -1.23 -1.16
C PRO A 499 11.00 -1.05 -0.23
N ASN A 500 12.21 -0.97 -0.79
CA ASN A 500 13.46 -0.82 -0.05
C ASN A 500 13.86 0.63 0.18
N SER A 501 12.97 1.60 -0.06
CA SER A 501 13.28 3.00 0.19
C SER A 501 13.51 3.24 1.69
N PRO A 502 14.60 3.93 2.10
CA PRO A 502 14.93 4.11 3.51
C PRO A 502 13.81 4.78 4.30
N ASN A 503 13.60 4.33 5.54
CA ASN A 503 12.60 4.87 6.47
C ASN A 503 11.14 4.81 5.97
N ARG A 504 10.83 3.95 5.00
CA ARG A 504 9.45 3.70 4.52
C ARG A 504 8.61 3.04 5.64
N GLN A 505 7.46 3.63 5.96
CA GLN A 505 6.55 3.15 7.00
C GLN A 505 5.10 3.52 6.69
N GLY A 506 4.18 2.60 6.95
CA GLY A 506 2.74 2.79 6.78
C GLY A 506 2.16 1.90 5.68
N GLU A 507 0.88 1.55 5.85
CA GLU A 507 0.18 0.58 4.99
C GLU A 507 0.02 1.12 3.55
N VAL A 508 -0.35 2.40 3.39
CA VAL A 508 -0.45 3.04 2.06
C VAL A 508 0.86 2.93 1.28
N LEU A 509 2.00 3.20 1.92
CA LEU A 509 3.30 3.04 1.28
C LEU A 509 3.58 1.55 0.99
N ARG A 510 3.29 0.63 1.90
CA ARG A 510 3.48 -0.80 1.61
C ARG A 510 2.71 -1.22 0.35
N GLU A 511 1.49 -0.75 0.22
CA GLU A 511 0.60 -1.06 -0.90
C GLU A 511 1.04 -0.41 -2.21
N LEU A 512 1.49 0.85 -2.20
CA LEU A 512 2.02 1.52 -3.39
C LEU A 512 3.15 0.72 -4.07
N ALA A 513 3.96 -0.01 -3.30
CA ALA A 513 5.05 -0.81 -3.88
C ALA A 513 4.57 -1.97 -4.77
N ARG A 514 3.32 -2.43 -4.62
CA ARG A 514 2.71 -3.46 -5.48
C ARG A 514 2.36 -2.92 -6.87
N PHE A 515 2.15 -1.61 -6.95
CA PHE A 515 1.79 -0.90 -8.18
C PHE A 515 3.00 -0.27 -8.87
N ASP A 516 4.22 -0.64 -8.47
CA ASP A 516 5.47 -0.09 -8.98
C ASP A 516 5.58 -0.25 -10.51
N PRO A 517 5.65 0.85 -11.29
CA PRO A 517 5.80 0.81 -12.75
C PRO A 517 7.03 0.04 -13.24
N ALA A 518 8.00 -0.23 -12.36
CA ALA A 518 9.19 -1.02 -12.65
C ALA A 518 9.01 -2.54 -12.54
N LEU A 519 7.84 -3.05 -12.13
CA LEU A 519 7.59 -4.50 -12.01
C LEU A 519 7.23 -5.17 -13.34
N GLU A 520 6.70 -4.42 -14.30
CA GLU A 520 6.36 -4.93 -15.64
C GLU A 520 7.37 -4.41 -16.66
N ALA A 521 7.90 -5.29 -17.51
CA ALA A 521 8.82 -4.90 -18.57
C ALA A 521 8.03 -4.40 -19.80
N HIS A 522 8.57 -3.39 -20.48
CA HIS A 522 8.02 -2.94 -21.76
C HIS A 522 9.17 -2.70 -22.76
N PRO A 523 9.41 -3.63 -23.72
CA PRO A 523 10.64 -3.65 -24.50
C PRO A 523 11.01 -2.34 -25.20
N GLN A 524 10.03 -1.60 -25.73
CA GLN A 524 10.27 -0.31 -26.40
C GLN A 524 10.68 0.79 -25.41
N ILE A 525 10.07 0.82 -24.23
CA ILE A 525 10.35 1.82 -23.19
C ILE A 525 11.71 1.52 -22.59
N ASP A 526 11.97 0.26 -22.24
CA ASP A 526 13.22 -0.15 -21.62
C ASP A 526 14.42 0.11 -22.55
N ARG A 527 14.25 -0.18 -23.86
CA ARG A 527 15.29 0.12 -24.86
C ARG A 527 15.55 1.62 -25.00
N TYR A 528 14.51 2.45 -24.93
CA TYR A 528 14.65 3.91 -25.00
C TYR A 528 15.33 4.47 -23.74
N LEU A 529 14.94 4.00 -22.56
CA LEU A 529 15.54 4.43 -21.30
C LEU A 529 17.02 4.03 -21.16
N LEU A 530 17.41 2.90 -21.77
CA LEU A 530 18.80 2.42 -21.81
C LEU A 530 19.63 3.01 -22.96
N SER A 531 19.02 3.69 -23.94
CA SER A 531 19.76 4.21 -25.09
C SER A 531 20.49 5.52 -24.76
N VAL A 532 21.54 5.80 -25.53
CA VAL A 532 22.26 7.07 -25.46
C VAL A 532 21.44 8.13 -26.22
N PRO A 533 21.17 9.31 -25.63
CA PRO A 533 20.36 10.33 -26.28
C PRO A 533 20.98 10.78 -27.61
N SER A 534 20.18 10.78 -28.67
CA SER A 534 20.58 11.30 -29.99
C SER A 534 20.02 12.70 -30.19
N SER A 535 20.81 13.72 -29.84
CA SER A 535 20.51 15.18 -29.93
C SER A 535 19.23 15.66 -29.22
N ASP A 536 19.38 16.68 -28.38
CA ASP A 536 18.29 17.28 -27.59
C ASP A 536 17.36 18.11 -28.47
N SER A 537 16.35 17.46 -29.06
CA SER A 537 15.13 18.19 -29.45
C SER A 537 14.30 18.42 -28.18
N PRO A 538 13.77 19.64 -27.94
CA PRO A 538 12.92 19.92 -26.77
C PRO A 538 11.64 19.06 -26.74
N ASP A 539 11.21 18.53 -27.88
CA ASP A 539 10.04 17.65 -27.99
C ASP A 539 10.35 16.15 -27.79
N SER A 540 11.62 15.79 -27.56
CA SER A 540 12.00 14.39 -27.32
C SER A 540 11.75 13.98 -25.87
N PRO A 541 11.30 12.73 -25.63
CA PRO A 541 11.16 12.20 -24.28
C PRO A 541 12.46 12.32 -23.45
N PRO A 542 12.40 12.72 -22.18
CA PRO A 542 13.59 12.80 -21.34
C PRO A 542 14.29 11.45 -21.15
N HIS A 543 15.62 11.44 -21.23
CA HIS A 543 16.47 10.30 -20.88
C HIS A 543 17.00 10.40 -19.45
N TYR A 544 17.28 9.25 -18.83
CA TYR A 544 17.76 9.15 -17.45
C TYR A 544 19.00 8.27 -17.32
N SER A 545 20.05 8.56 -18.09
CA SER A 545 21.26 7.71 -18.22
C SER A 545 22.01 7.44 -16.91
N GLN A 546 21.83 8.29 -15.89
CA GLN A 546 22.44 8.15 -14.57
C GLN A 546 21.60 7.29 -13.60
N LEU A 547 20.38 6.90 -13.98
CA LEU A 547 19.48 6.11 -13.14
C LEU A 547 19.50 4.63 -13.54
N PRO A 548 19.48 3.69 -12.57
CA PRO A 548 19.17 2.30 -12.86
C PRO A 548 17.79 2.18 -13.54
N LEU A 549 17.62 1.22 -14.44
CA LEU A 549 16.40 1.06 -15.25
C LEU A 549 15.11 1.11 -14.42
N LYS A 550 15.06 0.46 -13.25
CA LYS A 550 13.88 0.49 -12.36
C LYS A 550 13.54 1.91 -11.91
N SER A 551 14.55 2.68 -11.50
CA SER A 551 14.38 4.08 -11.09
C SER A 551 14.04 4.97 -12.28
N ALA A 552 14.65 4.73 -13.44
CA ALA A 552 14.34 5.43 -14.70
C ALA A 552 12.87 5.22 -15.13
N ARG A 553 12.31 3.99 -15.00
CA ARG A 553 10.90 3.70 -15.28
C ARG A 553 9.96 4.44 -14.35
N ARG A 554 10.26 4.48 -13.05
CA ARG A 554 9.48 5.23 -12.05
C ARG A 554 9.54 6.74 -12.31
N CYS A 555 10.71 7.25 -12.67
CA CYS A 555 10.90 8.65 -13.04
C CYS A 555 10.13 9.00 -14.31
N ALA A 556 10.22 8.18 -15.36
CA ALA A 556 9.44 8.30 -16.58
C ALA A 556 7.93 8.24 -16.29
N TYR A 557 7.51 7.35 -15.38
CA TYR A 557 6.12 7.29 -14.94
C TYR A 557 5.67 8.61 -14.32
N PHE A 558 6.49 9.44 -13.69
CA PHE A 558 6.02 10.77 -13.27
C PHE A 558 6.19 11.84 -14.36
N GLU A 559 7.37 11.90 -14.96
CA GLU A 559 7.79 13.07 -15.73
C GLU A 559 7.52 12.98 -17.25
N TRP A 560 7.25 11.80 -17.83
CA TRP A 560 6.94 11.68 -19.26
C TRP A 560 5.50 12.09 -19.57
N THR A 561 5.29 12.83 -20.67
CA THR A 561 3.94 13.18 -21.13
C THR A 561 3.22 12.00 -21.79
N GLU A 562 1.90 12.10 -22.01
CA GLU A 562 1.20 11.09 -22.82
C GLU A 562 1.78 11.01 -24.24
N ASP A 563 2.18 12.15 -24.80
CA ASP A 563 2.82 12.23 -26.13
C ASP A 563 4.20 11.58 -26.13
N HIS A 564 5.00 11.76 -25.06
CA HIS A 564 6.27 11.05 -24.91
C HIS A 564 6.09 9.53 -24.90
N ILE A 565 5.10 9.02 -24.14
CA ILE A 565 4.82 7.58 -24.09
C ILE A 565 4.37 7.09 -25.47
N LYS A 566 3.47 7.82 -26.13
CA LYS A 566 2.97 7.46 -27.46
C LYS A 566 4.08 7.47 -28.52
N GLN A 567 5.02 8.41 -28.45
CA GLN A 567 6.17 8.49 -29.35
C GLN A 567 7.09 7.26 -29.21
N VAL A 568 7.30 6.78 -27.98
CA VAL A 568 8.19 5.64 -27.71
C VAL A 568 7.50 4.29 -27.94
N ALA A 569 6.25 4.15 -27.51
CA ALA A 569 5.56 2.86 -27.42
C ALA A 569 4.34 2.72 -28.35
N GLY A 570 3.99 3.75 -29.12
CA GLY A 570 2.84 3.75 -30.04
C GLY A 570 1.47 3.89 -29.36
N THR A 571 1.39 3.80 -28.04
CA THR A 571 0.16 3.98 -27.25
C THR A 571 0.44 4.79 -25.99
N ARG A 572 -0.51 5.63 -25.57
CA ARG A 572 -0.39 6.45 -24.36
C ARG A 572 -0.47 5.66 -23.05
N TYR A 573 -0.87 4.39 -23.11
CA TYR A 573 -1.07 3.53 -21.93
C TYR A 573 0.08 2.57 -21.64
N ALA A 574 1.15 2.61 -22.43
CA ALA A 574 2.26 1.66 -22.30
C ALA A 574 3.08 1.79 -20.99
N LEU A 575 2.99 2.95 -20.32
CA LEU A 575 3.68 3.22 -19.06
C LEU A 575 2.67 3.53 -17.96
N GLY A 576 2.15 2.49 -17.33
CA GLY A 576 1.19 2.56 -16.24
C GLY A 576 1.74 2.00 -14.92
N LEU A 577 0.87 1.96 -13.92
CA LEU A 577 1.09 1.18 -12.70
C LEU A 577 1.13 -0.31 -13.04
N ALA A 578 1.93 -1.10 -12.31
CA ALA A 578 1.91 -2.55 -12.45
C ALA A 578 0.52 -3.11 -12.12
N ARG A 579 0.07 -4.08 -12.91
CA ARG A 579 -1.31 -4.63 -12.92
C ARG A 579 -2.38 -3.56 -13.11
N GLY A 580 -1.98 -2.39 -13.62
CA GLY A 580 -2.82 -1.21 -13.77
C GLY A 580 -3.62 -1.19 -15.08
N GLN A 581 -3.34 -2.10 -16.01
CA GLN A 581 -4.01 -2.18 -17.33
C GLN A 581 -5.53 -2.19 -17.17
N HIS A 582 -6.04 -3.09 -16.32
CA HIS A 582 -7.48 -3.25 -16.05
C HIS A 582 -7.97 -2.35 -14.91
N LEU A 583 -7.06 -1.80 -14.10
CA LEU A 583 -7.42 -0.94 -12.97
C LEU A 583 -8.16 0.32 -13.42
N ARG A 584 -7.77 0.92 -14.55
CA ARG A 584 -8.48 2.08 -15.10
C ARG A 584 -9.93 1.73 -15.47
N GLN A 585 -10.17 0.54 -16.04
CA GLN A 585 -11.50 0.09 -16.41
C GLN A 585 -12.35 -0.14 -15.15
N PHE A 586 -11.77 -0.79 -14.13
CA PHE A 586 -12.40 -0.98 -12.83
C PHE A 586 -12.74 0.37 -12.18
N ARG A 587 -11.76 1.26 -12.04
CA ARG A 587 -11.93 2.62 -11.50
C ARG A 587 -13.08 3.38 -12.16
N ASN A 588 -13.17 3.31 -13.49
CA ASN A 588 -14.12 4.09 -14.26
C ASN A 588 -15.50 3.42 -14.39
N LEU A 589 -15.68 2.21 -13.88
CA LEU A 589 -16.93 1.44 -13.95
C LEU A 589 -18.22 2.23 -13.58
N PRO A 590 -18.25 3.08 -12.54
CA PRO A 590 -19.44 3.85 -12.20
C PRO A 590 -19.72 5.03 -13.14
N LEU A 591 -18.81 5.36 -14.06
CA LEU A 591 -18.91 6.57 -14.86
C LEU A 591 -19.79 6.38 -16.11
N ASP A 592 -20.69 7.32 -16.36
CA ASP A 592 -21.44 7.42 -17.62
C ASP A 592 -20.68 8.32 -18.61
N SER A 593 -19.51 7.84 -19.04
CA SER A 593 -18.66 8.48 -20.04
C SER A 593 -18.71 7.74 -21.38
N ASP A 594 -18.23 8.38 -22.45
CA ASP A 594 -18.17 7.72 -23.77
C ASP A 594 -17.38 6.39 -23.74
N ASP A 595 -16.33 6.32 -22.89
CA ASP A 595 -15.49 5.13 -22.72
C ASP A 595 -16.16 4.03 -21.86
N MET A 596 -16.98 4.40 -20.85
CA MET A 596 -17.44 3.48 -19.79
C MET A 596 -18.94 3.52 -19.49
N GLY A 597 -19.76 4.17 -20.33
CA GLY A 597 -21.21 4.19 -20.20
C GLY A 597 -21.86 2.82 -20.39
N ALA A 598 -23.15 2.77 -20.69
CA ALA A 598 -23.90 1.50 -20.79
C ALA A 598 -23.25 0.46 -21.73
N LYS A 599 -22.73 0.91 -22.89
CA LYS A 599 -22.01 0.05 -23.84
C LYS A 599 -20.67 -0.46 -23.30
N GLY A 600 -19.89 0.41 -22.67
CA GLY A 600 -18.61 0.05 -22.06
C GLY A 600 -18.78 -1.00 -20.97
N ARG A 601 -19.75 -0.80 -20.08
CA ARG A 601 -20.13 -1.78 -19.04
C ARG A 601 -20.60 -3.11 -19.62
N SER A 602 -21.41 -3.08 -20.67
CA SER A 602 -21.85 -4.30 -21.36
C SER A 602 -20.66 -5.06 -21.96
N ASN A 603 -19.72 -4.36 -22.61
CA ASN A 603 -18.52 -4.98 -23.17
C ASN A 603 -17.63 -5.60 -22.09
N LEU A 604 -17.41 -4.89 -20.97
CA LEU A 604 -16.69 -5.43 -19.82
C LEU A 604 -17.39 -6.66 -19.22
N CYS A 605 -18.71 -6.63 -19.09
CA CYS A 605 -19.50 -7.77 -18.61
C CYS A 605 -19.27 -9.00 -19.49
N ILE A 606 -19.25 -8.83 -20.82
CA ILE A 606 -18.95 -9.89 -21.78
C ILE A 606 -17.54 -10.44 -21.56
N GLN A 607 -16.54 -9.56 -21.43
CA GLN A 607 -15.15 -9.98 -21.22
C GLN A 607 -14.99 -10.76 -19.90
N LEU A 608 -15.59 -10.29 -18.81
CA LEU A 608 -15.57 -10.98 -17.52
C LEU A 608 -16.24 -12.36 -17.61
N CYS A 609 -17.40 -12.47 -18.28
CA CYS A 609 -18.07 -13.76 -18.49
C CYS A 609 -17.22 -14.72 -19.33
N LYS A 610 -16.54 -14.23 -20.37
CA LYS A 610 -15.57 -15.02 -21.14
C LYS A 610 -14.39 -15.48 -20.28
N GLY A 611 -13.91 -14.62 -19.39
CA GLY A 611 -12.90 -14.98 -18.39
C GLY A 611 -13.35 -16.15 -17.50
N ILE A 612 -14.60 -16.09 -17.01
CA ILE A 612 -15.19 -17.16 -16.20
C ILE A 612 -15.25 -18.47 -16.99
N SER A 613 -15.71 -18.44 -18.24
CA SER A 613 -15.76 -19.63 -19.09
C SER A 613 -14.39 -20.24 -19.40
N ARG A 614 -13.30 -19.47 -19.27
CA ARG A 614 -11.92 -19.94 -19.52
C ARG A 614 -11.18 -20.40 -18.26
N LEU A 615 -11.83 -20.38 -17.10
CA LEU A 615 -11.22 -20.86 -15.85
C LEU A 615 -10.95 -22.36 -15.86
N GLU A 616 -11.87 -23.13 -16.41
CA GLU A 616 -11.73 -24.56 -16.54
C GLU A 616 -11.63 -24.94 -18.02
N ASP A 617 -11.01 -26.09 -18.30
CA ASP A 617 -10.70 -26.56 -19.65
C ASP A 617 -12.00 -26.95 -20.38
N LEU A 618 -12.60 -25.97 -21.08
CA LEU A 618 -13.74 -26.15 -21.96
C LEU A 618 -13.28 -26.26 -23.43
N PRO A 619 -13.93 -27.11 -24.24
CA PRO A 619 -13.57 -27.24 -25.65
C PRO A 619 -13.88 -25.94 -26.41
N PRO A 620 -13.13 -25.60 -27.48
CA PRO A 620 -13.38 -24.42 -28.32
C PRO A 620 -14.83 -24.32 -28.80
N GLN A 621 -15.44 -25.47 -29.12
CA GLN A 621 -16.83 -25.59 -29.55
C GLN A 621 -17.85 -25.08 -28.51
N ALA A 622 -17.49 -25.07 -27.22
CA ALA A 622 -18.30 -24.45 -26.17
C ALA A 622 -18.03 -22.93 -26.10
N LEU A 623 -16.77 -22.52 -26.20
CA LEU A 623 -16.33 -21.12 -26.05
C LEU A 623 -16.72 -20.22 -27.23
N ASP A 624 -16.84 -20.78 -28.43
CA ASP A 624 -17.14 -20.04 -29.66
C ASP A 624 -18.65 -19.78 -29.86
N ARG A 625 -19.51 -20.33 -29.00
CA ARG A 625 -20.97 -20.15 -29.10
C ARG A 625 -21.38 -18.72 -28.73
N PRO A 626 -22.14 -18.02 -29.58
CA PRO A 626 -22.54 -16.64 -29.31
C PRO A 626 -23.62 -16.58 -28.22
N ASP A 627 -23.72 -15.42 -27.55
CA ASP A 627 -24.79 -15.06 -26.61
C ASP A 627 -24.98 -15.96 -25.37
N VAL A 628 -24.04 -16.87 -25.12
CA VAL A 628 -24.04 -17.77 -23.96
C VAL A 628 -22.74 -17.67 -23.17
N VAL A 629 -22.83 -18.02 -21.89
CA VAL A 629 -21.71 -18.17 -20.96
C VAL A 629 -21.65 -19.66 -20.59
N PRO A 630 -20.78 -20.45 -21.21
CA PRO A 630 -20.63 -21.86 -20.87
C PRO A 630 -19.93 -22.00 -19.51
N LEU A 631 -20.50 -22.84 -18.64
CA LEU A 631 -19.98 -23.12 -17.29
C LEU A 631 -19.77 -24.63 -17.13
N ARG A 632 -18.52 -25.03 -16.90
CA ARG A 632 -18.14 -26.45 -16.79
C ARG A 632 -18.77 -27.11 -15.57
N ILE A 633 -19.14 -28.37 -15.74
CA ILE A 633 -19.56 -29.30 -14.69
C ILE A 633 -18.44 -30.31 -14.51
N THR A 634 -17.81 -30.30 -13.34
CA THR A 634 -16.77 -31.27 -13.01
C THR A 634 -17.39 -32.48 -12.30
N PRO A 635 -17.43 -33.66 -12.95
CA PRO A 635 -17.99 -34.87 -12.35
C PRO A 635 -17.10 -35.38 -11.20
N ARG A 636 -17.71 -36.12 -10.26
CA ARG A 636 -16.97 -36.74 -9.14
C ARG A 636 -15.95 -37.79 -9.59
N THR A 637 -16.20 -38.42 -10.73
CA THR A 637 -15.29 -39.39 -11.34
C THR A 637 -14.59 -38.71 -12.52
N PRO A 638 -13.25 -38.73 -12.60
CA PRO A 638 -12.53 -38.18 -13.74
C PRO A 638 -13.01 -38.83 -15.05
N THR A 639 -13.41 -38.00 -16.01
CA THR A 639 -13.81 -38.44 -17.36
C THR A 639 -13.09 -37.60 -18.41
N GLU A 640 -12.77 -38.20 -19.55
CA GLU A 640 -12.29 -37.47 -20.73
C GLU A 640 -13.39 -36.60 -21.34
N THR A 641 -14.66 -36.93 -21.11
CA THR A 641 -15.81 -36.13 -21.55
C THR A 641 -15.91 -34.86 -20.71
N ALA A 642 -16.01 -33.72 -21.39
CA ALA A 642 -16.31 -32.42 -20.79
C ALA A 642 -17.83 -32.23 -20.73
N PHE A 643 -18.34 -31.77 -19.59
CA PHE A 643 -19.76 -31.44 -19.40
C PHE A 643 -19.89 -29.96 -19.04
N TRP A 644 -20.92 -29.27 -19.53
CA TRP A 644 -21.19 -27.87 -19.18
C TRP A 644 -22.68 -27.52 -19.31
N VAL A 645 -23.05 -26.36 -18.76
CA VAL A 645 -24.34 -25.71 -19.00
C VAL A 645 -24.13 -24.34 -19.63
N GLU A 646 -25.12 -23.86 -20.36
CA GLU A 646 -25.09 -22.55 -21.00
C GLU A 646 -26.00 -21.57 -20.28
N LYS A 647 -25.44 -20.44 -19.85
CA LYS A 647 -26.20 -19.34 -19.26
C LYS A 647 -26.37 -18.21 -20.26
N PRO A 648 -27.58 -17.62 -20.42
CA PRO A 648 -27.78 -16.51 -21.34
C PRO A 648 -26.91 -15.32 -20.94
N LEU A 649 -26.09 -14.81 -21.87
CA LEU A 649 -25.24 -13.65 -21.61
C LEU A 649 -26.06 -12.40 -21.22
N ALA A 650 -27.25 -12.25 -21.80
CA ALA A 650 -28.18 -11.16 -21.49
C ALA A 650 -28.70 -11.16 -20.05
N SER A 651 -28.58 -12.27 -19.30
CA SER A 651 -28.94 -12.33 -17.88
C SER A 651 -27.86 -11.76 -16.96
N PHE A 652 -26.66 -11.49 -17.49
CA PHE A 652 -25.56 -10.89 -16.76
C PHE A 652 -25.52 -9.38 -16.93
N HIS A 653 -25.25 -8.66 -15.85
CA HIS A 653 -24.93 -7.25 -15.87
C HIS A 653 -23.88 -6.91 -14.81
N LEU A 654 -23.22 -5.78 -15.00
CA LEU A 654 -22.14 -5.31 -14.14
C LEU A 654 -22.55 -4.02 -13.43
N GLU A 655 -22.41 -4.00 -12.11
CA GLU A 655 -22.75 -2.86 -11.25
C GLU A 655 -21.54 -2.50 -10.39
N ALA A 656 -21.27 -1.20 -10.17
CA ALA A 656 -20.26 -0.77 -9.20
C ALA A 656 -20.88 -0.71 -7.79
N ASP A 657 -20.17 -1.19 -6.78
CA ASP A 657 -20.59 -1.10 -5.38
C ASP A 657 -20.25 0.27 -4.80
N LEU A 658 -21.05 1.28 -5.17
CA LEU A 658 -20.92 2.60 -4.57
C LEU A 658 -21.68 2.63 -3.23
N PRO A 659 -21.06 3.08 -2.11
CA PRO A 659 -21.71 3.19 -0.78
C PRO A 659 -23.05 3.95 -0.81
N PRO A 660 -23.91 4.01 0.21
CA PRO A 660 -25.10 4.88 0.16
C PRO A 660 -24.74 6.36 -0.08
N SER A 661 -25.60 7.13 -0.77
CA SER A 661 -25.36 8.55 -0.99
C SER A 661 -25.58 9.36 0.30
N ILE A 662 -24.50 9.60 1.05
CA ILE A 662 -24.51 10.53 2.17
C ILE A 662 -24.11 11.91 1.65
N LYS A 663 -24.93 12.93 1.95
CA LYS A 663 -24.66 14.31 1.53
C LYS A 663 -23.30 14.76 2.08
N GLY A 664 -22.42 15.23 1.19
CA GLY A 664 -21.11 15.76 1.54
C GLY A 664 -19.98 14.72 1.70
N VAL A 665 -20.23 13.42 1.47
CA VAL A 665 -19.21 12.37 1.58
C VAL A 665 -18.81 11.83 0.21
N ASP A 666 -17.53 11.95 -0.13
CA ASP A 666 -16.98 11.43 -1.38
C ASP A 666 -16.95 9.91 -1.41
N ARG A 667 -17.34 9.35 -2.56
CA ARG A 667 -17.52 7.91 -2.76
C ARG A 667 -16.74 7.41 -3.96
N LEU A 668 -15.90 6.41 -3.71
CA LEU A 668 -15.26 5.61 -4.74
C LEU A 668 -15.43 4.15 -4.35
N HIS A 669 -16.01 3.35 -5.24
CA HIS A 669 -16.22 1.92 -5.00
C HIS A 669 -14.87 1.23 -4.75
N ARG A 670 -14.88 0.14 -4.01
CA ARG A 670 -13.72 -0.78 -3.89
C ARG A 670 -13.96 -2.10 -4.60
N GLN A 671 -15.20 -2.32 -5.00
CA GLN A 671 -15.72 -3.58 -5.51
C GLN A 671 -16.78 -3.32 -6.57
N ALA A 672 -16.96 -4.33 -7.43
CA ALA A 672 -18.05 -4.41 -8.38
C ALA A 672 -18.85 -5.69 -8.13
N PHE A 673 -20.05 -5.74 -8.68
CA PHE A 673 -20.88 -6.93 -8.70
C PHE A 673 -21.13 -7.36 -10.14
N LEU A 674 -20.73 -8.59 -10.47
CA LEU A 674 -21.28 -9.28 -11.61
C LEU A 674 -22.57 -9.97 -11.15
N VAL A 675 -23.69 -9.53 -11.71
CA VAL A 675 -25.02 -9.95 -11.27
C VAL A 675 -25.65 -10.83 -12.33
N TYR A 676 -26.07 -12.03 -11.92
CA TYR A 676 -26.86 -12.93 -12.74
C TYR A 676 -28.32 -12.90 -12.30
N THR A 677 -29.24 -12.70 -13.24
CA THR A 677 -30.69 -12.75 -12.97
C THR A 677 -31.26 -14.09 -13.42
N TYR A 678 -31.72 -14.88 -12.44
CA TYR A 678 -32.39 -16.15 -12.68
C TYR A 678 -33.71 -15.95 -13.43
N ARG A 679 -34.21 -17.00 -14.10
CA ARG A 679 -35.50 -16.92 -14.84
C ARG A 679 -36.70 -16.53 -13.96
N ASP A 680 -36.67 -16.85 -12.67
CA ASP A 680 -37.71 -16.49 -11.70
C ASP A 680 -37.54 -15.08 -11.10
N GLY A 681 -36.56 -14.31 -11.57
CA GLY A 681 -36.27 -12.96 -11.13
C GLY A 681 -35.38 -12.86 -9.90
N ARG A 682 -34.99 -13.98 -9.27
CA ARG A 682 -33.94 -13.95 -8.23
C ARG A 682 -32.63 -13.43 -8.82
N LYS A 683 -31.77 -12.85 -7.98
CA LYS A 683 -30.45 -12.35 -8.40
C LYS A 683 -29.35 -13.05 -7.62
N GLU A 684 -28.36 -13.57 -8.33
CA GLU A 684 -27.08 -13.99 -7.76
C GLU A 684 -26.05 -12.88 -7.97
N ARG A 685 -25.21 -12.61 -6.97
CA ARG A 685 -24.20 -11.56 -7.02
C ARG A 685 -22.81 -12.14 -6.76
N LEU A 686 -21.92 -12.03 -7.74
CA LEU A 686 -20.50 -12.26 -7.56
C LEU A 686 -19.81 -10.95 -7.20
N ARG A 687 -19.22 -10.91 -6.01
CA ARG A 687 -18.38 -9.79 -5.56
C ARG A 687 -17.03 -9.84 -6.28
N LEU A 688 -16.70 -8.77 -6.99
CA LEU A 688 -15.45 -8.60 -7.72
C LEU A 688 -14.59 -7.53 -7.04
N GLY A 689 -13.49 -7.94 -6.40
CA GLY A 689 -12.40 -7.03 -6.06
C GLY A 689 -11.53 -6.74 -7.29
N ALA A 690 -10.64 -5.73 -7.18
CA ALA A 690 -9.76 -5.34 -8.29
C ALA A 690 -8.90 -6.50 -8.82
N GLU A 691 -8.43 -7.40 -7.94
CA GLU A 691 -7.60 -8.55 -8.32
C GLU A 691 -8.39 -9.58 -9.14
N LEU A 692 -9.56 -10.02 -8.64
CA LEU A 692 -10.41 -10.96 -9.38
C LEU A 692 -10.89 -10.36 -10.71
N PHE A 693 -11.23 -9.06 -10.72
CA PHE A 693 -11.59 -8.35 -11.95
C PHE A 693 -10.46 -8.39 -12.99
N HIS A 694 -9.23 -8.10 -12.56
CA HIS A 694 -8.05 -8.15 -13.43
C HIS A 694 -7.79 -9.56 -13.97
N LEU A 695 -7.82 -10.59 -13.11
CA LEU A 695 -7.58 -11.99 -13.50
C LEU A 695 -8.60 -12.50 -14.52
N LEU A 696 -9.89 -12.19 -14.32
CA LEU A 696 -10.94 -12.57 -15.28
C LEU A 696 -10.74 -11.92 -16.65
N LEU A 697 -10.27 -10.67 -16.69
CA LEU A 697 -9.96 -10.01 -17.96
C LEU A 697 -8.72 -10.62 -18.64
N GLU A 698 -7.65 -10.94 -17.89
CA GLU A 698 -6.49 -11.66 -18.43
C GLU A 698 -6.90 -13.02 -19.02
N LEU A 699 -7.71 -13.80 -18.31
CA LEU A 699 -8.25 -15.07 -18.84
C LEU A 699 -9.03 -14.85 -20.14
N SER A 700 -9.85 -13.79 -20.21
CA SER A 700 -10.60 -13.43 -21.41
C SER A 700 -9.70 -13.11 -22.61
N GLU A 701 -8.49 -12.59 -22.35
CA GLU A 701 -7.46 -12.29 -23.34
C GLU A 701 -6.59 -13.52 -23.72
N GLY A 702 -6.74 -14.62 -22.98
CA GLY A 702 -6.08 -15.91 -23.28
C GLY A 702 -4.86 -16.22 -22.42
N TYR A 703 -4.63 -15.44 -21.35
CA TYR A 703 -3.64 -15.80 -20.35
C TYR A 703 -4.06 -17.07 -19.60
N GLN A 704 -3.10 -17.91 -19.24
CA GLN A 704 -3.33 -19.09 -18.41
C GLN A 704 -2.84 -18.81 -16.99
N LEU A 705 -3.64 -19.20 -15.99
CA LEU A 705 -3.23 -19.14 -14.60
C LEU A 705 -2.10 -20.15 -14.37
N GLY A 706 -1.00 -19.72 -13.73
CA GLY A 706 0.00 -20.64 -13.19
C GLY A 706 -0.46 -21.24 -11.85
N ASP A 707 0.25 -22.26 -11.36
CA ASP A 707 -0.04 -23.01 -10.11
C ASP A 707 -0.04 -22.16 -8.80
N VAL A 708 0.10 -20.83 -8.87
CA VAL A 708 0.26 -19.92 -7.72
C VAL A 708 -0.98 -19.04 -7.48
N SER A 709 -2.14 -19.39 -8.03
CA SER A 709 -3.39 -18.70 -7.69
C SER A 709 -3.76 -18.97 -6.23
N THR A 710 -3.98 -17.91 -5.43
CA THR A 710 -4.42 -18.04 -4.05
C THR A 710 -5.85 -18.57 -4.00
N ASP A 711 -6.06 -19.69 -3.30
CA ASP A 711 -7.37 -20.37 -3.17
C ASP A 711 -8.51 -19.42 -2.72
N ASP A 712 -8.19 -18.41 -1.90
CA ASP A 712 -9.17 -17.47 -1.35
C ASP A 712 -9.83 -16.58 -2.43
N THR A 713 -9.08 -16.17 -3.46
CA THR A 713 -9.60 -15.27 -4.53
C THR A 713 -10.68 -15.96 -5.34
N PHE A 714 -10.52 -17.27 -5.57
CA PHE A 714 -11.43 -18.07 -6.37
C PHE A 714 -12.56 -18.72 -5.57
N ALA A 715 -12.50 -18.74 -4.23
CA ALA A 715 -13.53 -19.37 -3.40
C ALA A 715 -14.94 -18.80 -3.66
N HIS A 716 -15.07 -17.46 -3.66
CA HIS A 716 -16.36 -16.79 -3.93
C HIS A 716 -16.86 -17.04 -5.35
N LEU A 717 -15.94 -17.10 -6.31
CA LEU A 717 -16.24 -17.38 -7.71
C LEU A 717 -16.70 -18.82 -7.91
N SER A 718 -16.03 -19.79 -7.28
CA SER A 718 -16.41 -21.20 -7.31
C SER A 718 -17.81 -21.41 -6.73
N ILE A 719 -18.14 -20.75 -5.61
CA ILE A 719 -19.50 -20.79 -5.03
C ILE A 719 -20.52 -20.19 -6.01
N PHE A 720 -20.20 -19.06 -6.63
CA PHE A 720 -21.07 -18.42 -7.62
C PHE A 720 -21.33 -19.34 -8.83
N ILE A 721 -20.28 -19.90 -9.44
CA ILE A 721 -20.38 -20.84 -10.56
C ILE A 721 -21.22 -22.06 -10.17
N GLN A 722 -20.96 -22.67 -9.00
CA GLN A 722 -21.72 -23.83 -8.52
C GLN A 722 -23.22 -23.54 -8.34
N ARG A 723 -23.59 -22.33 -7.92
CA ARG A 723 -25.00 -21.92 -7.80
C ARG A 723 -25.65 -21.76 -9.17
N LEU A 724 -24.97 -21.09 -10.10
CA LEU A 724 -25.46 -20.91 -11.47
C LEU A 724 -25.66 -22.25 -12.18
N VAL A 725 -24.70 -23.19 -12.04
CA VAL A 725 -24.78 -24.53 -12.64
C VAL A 725 -26.05 -25.28 -12.22
N ARG A 726 -26.60 -25.04 -11.01
CA ARG A 726 -27.78 -25.75 -10.47
C ARG A 726 -29.13 -25.24 -10.96
N GLU A 727 -29.22 -24.07 -11.58
CA GLU A 727 -30.52 -23.48 -11.95
C GLU A 727 -31.30 -24.29 -13.01
N ASP A 728 -30.63 -25.15 -13.79
CA ASP A 728 -31.25 -25.99 -14.82
C ASP A 728 -30.75 -27.45 -14.72
N GLU A 729 -31.12 -28.18 -13.66
CA GLU A 729 -30.77 -29.62 -13.50
C GLU A 729 -31.35 -30.55 -14.59
N ARG A 730 -32.08 -30.01 -15.57
CA ARG A 730 -32.78 -30.78 -16.60
C ARG A 730 -32.04 -30.87 -17.93
N GLU A 731 -30.98 -30.08 -18.14
CA GLU A 731 -30.25 -30.07 -19.39
C GLU A 731 -28.76 -29.77 -19.17
N MET A 732 -27.89 -30.51 -19.84
CA MET A 732 -26.45 -30.25 -19.89
C MET A 732 -25.91 -30.60 -21.29
N LEU A 733 -24.76 -30.05 -21.61
CA LEU A 733 -24.02 -30.34 -22.83
C LEU A 733 -22.83 -31.21 -22.50
N ALA A 734 -22.46 -32.07 -23.45
CA ALA A 734 -21.35 -32.99 -23.33
C ALA A 734 -20.55 -33.02 -24.62
N TRP A 735 -19.23 -33.09 -24.49
CA TRP A 735 -18.31 -33.24 -25.61
C TRP A 735 -17.21 -34.24 -25.22
N ASN A 736 -16.90 -35.16 -26.13
CA ASN A 736 -15.90 -36.19 -25.91
C ASN A 736 -14.75 -36.00 -26.92
N PRO A 737 -13.48 -35.96 -26.48
CA PRO A 737 -12.32 -35.79 -27.37
C PRO A 737 -12.21 -36.82 -28.48
N ILE A 738 -12.73 -38.04 -28.28
CA ILE A 738 -12.74 -39.12 -29.28
C ILE A 738 -13.70 -38.80 -30.44
N GLN A 739 -14.71 -37.97 -30.20
CA GLN A 739 -15.72 -37.53 -31.16
C GLN A 739 -15.73 -35.99 -31.25
N ASP A 740 -14.59 -35.42 -31.62
CA ASP A 740 -14.28 -33.97 -31.57
C ASP A 740 -15.30 -33.09 -32.33
N GLU A 741 -15.98 -33.62 -33.35
CA GLU A 741 -16.90 -32.85 -34.19
C GLU A 741 -18.33 -32.70 -33.63
N THR A 742 -18.71 -33.45 -32.59
CA THR A 742 -20.12 -33.51 -32.12
C THR A 742 -20.28 -33.08 -30.66
N ILE A 743 -21.19 -32.13 -30.42
CA ILE A 743 -21.67 -31.81 -29.08
C ILE A 743 -22.97 -32.58 -28.84
N TYR A 744 -23.14 -33.17 -27.66
CA TYR A 744 -24.36 -33.82 -27.26
C TYR A 744 -25.11 -32.98 -26.23
N ARG A 745 -26.41 -32.80 -26.46
CA ARG A 745 -27.35 -32.28 -25.47
C ARG A 745 -27.94 -33.46 -24.71
N ILE A 746 -27.78 -33.44 -23.40
CA ILE A 746 -28.32 -34.41 -22.46
C ILE A 746 -29.45 -33.71 -21.72
N SER A 747 -30.69 -34.15 -21.91
CA SER A 747 -31.85 -33.56 -21.24
C SER A 747 -32.70 -34.61 -20.52
N SER A 748 -33.39 -34.21 -19.47
CA SER A 748 -34.35 -35.04 -18.76
C SER A 748 -35.77 -34.60 -19.08
N VAL A 749 -36.55 -35.52 -19.64
CA VAL A 749 -37.97 -35.32 -19.96
C VAL A 749 -38.81 -36.21 -19.04
N VAL A 750 -39.85 -35.64 -18.46
CA VAL A 750 -40.86 -36.40 -17.69
C VAL A 750 -42.07 -36.56 -18.58
N GLU A 751 -42.40 -37.81 -18.95
CA GLU A 751 -43.56 -38.17 -19.74
C GLU A 751 -44.63 -38.79 -18.85
N GLU A 752 -45.91 -38.48 -19.07
CA GLU A 752 -47.01 -39.23 -18.44
C GLU A 752 -47.15 -40.59 -19.13
N GLY A 753 -46.58 -41.63 -18.51
CA GLY A 753 -46.71 -43.01 -18.93
C GLY A 753 -48.00 -43.66 -18.41
N SER A 754 -48.29 -44.86 -18.91
CA SER A 754 -49.50 -45.64 -18.54
C SER A 754 -49.55 -46.07 -17.06
N GLU A 755 -48.43 -45.99 -16.32
CA GLU A 755 -48.32 -46.35 -14.89
C GLU A 755 -47.96 -45.15 -13.99
N GLY A 756 -47.83 -43.93 -14.54
CA GLY A 756 -47.41 -42.72 -13.81
C GLY A 756 -46.34 -41.92 -14.55
N PRO A 757 -45.80 -40.84 -13.94
CA PRO A 757 -44.74 -40.03 -14.54
C PRO A 757 -43.43 -40.83 -14.66
N GLU A 758 -42.94 -41.03 -15.90
CA GLU A 758 -41.65 -41.65 -16.20
C GLU A 758 -40.61 -40.58 -16.57
N GLN A 759 -39.45 -40.61 -15.92
CA GLN A 759 -38.32 -39.73 -16.26
C GLN A 759 -37.38 -40.43 -17.24
N LYS A 760 -37.20 -39.87 -18.44
CA LYS A 760 -36.28 -40.36 -19.48
C LYS A 760 -35.13 -39.38 -19.68
N MET A 761 -33.91 -39.91 -19.85
CA MET A 761 -32.78 -39.13 -20.35
C MET A 761 -32.72 -39.22 -21.88
N VAL A 762 -32.69 -38.07 -22.54
CA VAL A 762 -32.63 -37.93 -23.99
C VAL A 762 -31.25 -37.35 -24.35
N LEU A 763 -30.51 -38.06 -25.20
CA LEU A 763 -29.30 -37.55 -25.84
C LEU A 763 -29.61 -37.16 -27.28
N SER A 764 -29.33 -35.90 -27.64
CA SER A 764 -29.45 -35.40 -29.01
C SER A 764 -28.16 -34.70 -29.44
N ALA A 765 -27.63 -35.05 -30.61
CA ALA A 765 -26.48 -34.38 -31.18
C ALA A 765 -26.84 -32.95 -31.64
N ILE A 766 -26.00 -31.98 -31.29
CA ILE A 766 -26.04 -30.60 -31.78
C ILE A 766 -24.91 -30.45 -32.79
N ASN A 767 -25.24 -30.17 -34.05
CA ASN A 767 -24.21 -29.84 -35.04
C ASN A 767 -23.70 -28.40 -34.81
N PRO A 768 -22.39 -28.15 -34.81
CA PRO A 768 -21.81 -26.80 -34.58
C PRO A 768 -22.16 -25.73 -35.63
N GLY A 769 -23.10 -25.98 -36.55
CA GLY A 769 -23.47 -25.09 -37.66
C GLY A 769 -24.94 -25.10 -38.05
N GLY A 770 -25.85 -25.59 -37.21
CA GLY A 770 -27.28 -25.63 -37.53
C GLY A 770 -28.16 -25.57 -36.30
N ASP A 771 -28.62 -24.37 -35.95
CA ASP A 771 -30.03 -23.99 -35.97
C ASP A 771 -30.15 -22.51 -35.59
N GLN A 772 -30.66 -21.72 -36.55
CA GLN A 772 -31.20 -20.37 -36.36
C GLN A 772 -32.58 -20.44 -35.72
#